data_AF-A0A348P4D6-F1
#
_entry.id   AF-A0A348P4D6-F1
#
_cell.length_a   1.000
_cell.length_b   1.000
_cell.length_c   1.000
_cell.angle_alpha   90.00
_cell.angle_beta   90.00
_cell.angle_gamma   90.00
#
_symmetry.space_group_name_H-M   'P 1'
#
loop_
_entity.id
_entity.type
_entity.pdbx_description
1 polymer ?
#
loop_
_entity_poly.entity_id
_entity_poly.type
_entity_poly.pdbx_seq_one_letter_code
_entity_poly.pdbx_strand_id
1 'polypeptide(L)'
;ADPRLVMNWNGNKIVDISREFLNSNGADKHITAAPVAAKTPSQKITGSFTENYRRIAGDLNICSKRGLSERFDSTIGAGTVLMPFGGKNQRTPIQAMVQKISVEKGHTDDCSVMSWGYNPFITEQSPYHGAYLAVVESVCKLIATGAEFKDVYLTFQEYFERLGNNPQRWGKPLAALLGAFEAQLELGIGSIGGKDSMSGSFEDLDVPPTLVSFAVTTQKTSDIISPEFKKAGSNVALLSAEKDENGLPKTESLLKLFDTVTELVRSGKALSVYTPGLGGVAEAILKMSMGNSVGFKFNSKLTVNDIFSYNYASFVVELAYCSELSDYVIGETTDEEIISYNGEAVNLSELDKIYEDKLESVYSCNIKQNASNIETFSYNASSYPVPAIKCAKPKVLIPAFPGTNCEYDSAKAVSDAGAIPEIIVINNLNSEGIQRSVEKFAEELKTAQMIFIPGGFSGGDEPDGSGKFITAFFRNAAVKEGVTDLLDNRDGLMCGICNGFQALIKLGLVPYGKIIDTDESCPTLTFNTIARHQSKIVRTRIASNKSPWLSLMKVGDIVNVPISHGEGRFYASEELILKLAENGQIATQYVDFDGKATSDVQFNPNNSMYAIEGITSPDGRVFGKMGHSERVGEGLYKNVTGNYNIRMFEAAVKYFK
;
A
#
# COMPACT_ATOMS: atom_id res chain seq x y z
N ALA A 1 -35.87 -5.52 38.12
CA ALA A 1 -34.61 -5.36 38.85
C ALA A 1 -33.89 -4.17 38.25
N ASP A 2 -33.30 -3.31 39.07
CA ASP A 2 -32.52 -2.18 38.55
C ASP A 2 -31.37 -2.69 37.66
N PRO A 3 -30.98 -1.98 36.60
CA PRO A 3 -29.88 -2.39 35.75
C PRO A 3 -28.55 -2.42 36.53
N ARG A 4 -27.84 -3.56 36.50
CA ARG A 4 -26.61 -3.80 37.26
C ARG A 4 -25.58 -4.58 36.46
N LEU A 5 -24.29 -4.29 36.66
CA LEU A 5 -23.20 -5.15 36.24
C LEU A 5 -23.03 -6.23 37.32
N VAL A 6 -23.36 -7.47 36.96
CA VAL A 6 -23.18 -8.64 37.83
C VAL A 6 -22.20 -9.61 37.19
N MET A 7 -21.07 -9.87 37.85
CA MET A 7 -20.15 -10.93 37.44
C MET A 7 -20.22 -12.07 38.45
N ASN A 8 -20.47 -13.28 37.95
CA ASN A 8 -20.54 -14.49 38.75
C ASN A 8 -19.29 -15.34 38.49
N TRP A 9 -18.70 -15.87 39.55
CA TRP A 9 -17.61 -16.85 39.50
C TRP A 9 -17.91 -18.00 40.46
N ASN A 10 -17.93 -19.23 39.94
CA ASN A 10 -18.28 -20.44 40.70
C ASN A 10 -19.58 -20.31 41.51
N GLY A 11 -20.63 -19.74 40.91
CA GLY A 11 -21.93 -19.54 41.56
C GLY A 11 -21.97 -18.37 42.56
N ASN A 12 -20.86 -17.70 42.83
CA ASN A 12 -20.81 -16.52 43.71
C ASN A 12 -20.79 -15.23 42.89
N LYS A 13 -21.56 -14.23 43.34
CA LYS A 13 -21.47 -12.86 42.80
C LYS A 13 -20.19 -12.20 43.31
N ILE A 14 -19.24 -11.94 42.42
CA ILE A 14 -17.97 -11.26 42.76
C ILE A 14 -17.96 -9.77 42.37
N VAL A 15 -18.86 -9.38 41.47
CA VAL A 15 -19.15 -7.97 41.15
C VAL A 15 -20.67 -7.82 41.15
N ASP A 16 -21.18 -6.81 41.85
CA ASP A 16 -22.60 -6.46 41.85
C ASP A 16 -22.73 -4.94 42.04
N ILE A 17 -22.66 -4.19 40.93
CA ILE A 17 -22.60 -2.71 40.91
C ILE A 17 -23.76 -2.15 40.07
N SER A 18 -24.39 -1.05 40.51
CA SER A 18 -25.45 -0.43 39.72
C SER A 18 -24.94 0.19 38.43
N ARG A 19 -25.75 0.10 37.35
CA ARG A 19 -25.42 0.74 36.08
C ARG A 19 -25.40 2.26 36.22
N GLU A 20 -26.29 2.81 37.05
CA GLU A 20 -26.32 4.23 37.40
C GLU A 20 -24.98 4.70 37.97
N PHE A 21 -24.41 3.97 38.93
CA PHE A 21 -23.11 4.30 39.50
C PHE A 21 -21.99 4.25 38.45
N LEU A 22 -21.96 3.22 37.61
CA LEU A 22 -20.98 3.11 36.52
C LEU A 22 -21.11 4.22 35.47
N ASN A 23 -22.33 4.74 35.28
CA ASN A 23 -22.63 5.82 34.33
C ASN A 23 -22.40 7.23 34.91
N SER A 24 -22.08 7.35 36.20
CA SER A 24 -21.93 8.66 36.86
C SER A 24 -20.75 9.49 36.33
N ASN A 25 -19.93 8.95 35.41
CA ASN A 25 -18.77 9.60 34.77
C ASN A 25 -17.70 10.18 35.73
N GLY A 26 -17.87 9.98 37.05
CA GLY A 26 -16.99 10.53 38.09
C GLY A 26 -17.37 11.95 38.51
N ALA A 27 -16.53 12.56 39.34
CA ALA A 27 -16.70 13.94 39.79
C ALA A 27 -16.12 14.95 38.79
N ASP A 28 -16.76 16.11 38.67
CA ASP A 28 -16.26 17.24 37.89
C ASP A 28 -14.84 17.64 38.33
N LYS A 29 -13.98 17.91 37.36
CA LYS A 29 -12.59 18.32 37.59
C LYS A 29 -12.38 19.73 37.05
N HIS A 30 -11.70 20.55 37.84
CA HIS A 30 -11.34 21.92 37.47
C HIS A 30 -9.84 22.10 37.60
N ILE A 31 -9.25 22.84 36.66
CA ILE A 31 -7.84 23.20 36.67
C ILE A 31 -7.63 24.59 36.06
N THR A 32 -6.64 25.32 36.54
CA THR A 32 -6.23 26.58 35.93
C THR A 32 -5.16 26.30 34.88
N ALA A 33 -5.37 26.77 33.65
CA ALA A 33 -4.38 26.71 32.57
C ALA A 33 -3.81 28.11 32.30
N ALA A 34 -2.51 28.18 32.03
CA ALA A 34 -1.78 29.43 31.75
C ALA A 34 -1.05 29.29 30.39
N PRO A 35 -1.73 29.51 29.25
CA PRO A 35 -1.10 29.46 27.94
C PRO A 35 -0.10 30.61 27.77
N VAL A 36 1.01 30.33 27.11
CA VAL A 36 1.99 31.36 26.74
C VAL A 36 1.55 32.05 25.44
N ALA A 37 1.96 33.32 25.28
CA ALA A 37 1.70 34.05 24.04
C ALA A 37 2.27 33.29 22.83
N ALA A 38 1.46 33.16 21.78
CA ALA A 38 1.87 32.53 20.54
C ALA A 38 3.00 33.33 19.89
N LYS A 39 3.94 32.61 19.26
CA LYS A 39 5.06 33.19 18.51
C LYS A 39 4.98 32.70 17.08
N THR A 40 5.16 33.60 16.12
CA THR A 40 5.28 33.21 14.71
C THR A 40 6.47 32.27 14.56
N PRO A 41 6.25 31.02 14.12
CA PRO A 41 7.31 30.03 13.99
C PRO A 41 8.36 30.49 12.98
N SER A 42 9.63 30.23 13.28
CA SER A 42 10.73 30.50 12.35
C SER A 42 11.59 29.27 12.14
N GLN A 43 12.24 29.19 10.98
CA GLN A 43 13.19 28.15 10.63
C GLN A 43 14.49 28.81 10.18
N LYS A 44 15.62 28.34 10.73
CA LYS A 44 16.93 28.85 10.34
C LYS A 44 17.50 27.98 9.22
N ILE A 45 17.73 28.58 8.06
CA ILE A 45 18.39 27.95 6.92
C ILE A 45 19.86 28.40 6.89
N THR A 46 20.77 27.45 6.79
CA THR A 46 22.23 27.69 6.76
C THR A 46 22.89 26.82 5.71
N GLY A 47 23.96 27.29 5.08
CA GLY A 47 24.72 26.53 4.09
C GLY A 47 24.25 26.75 2.65
N SER A 48 24.94 26.11 1.71
CA SER A 48 24.69 26.22 0.26
C SER A 48 23.44 25.44 -0.19
N PHE A 49 23.05 25.61 -1.45
CA PHE A 49 21.92 24.88 -2.03
C PHE A 49 22.13 23.36 -1.94
N THR A 50 23.31 22.88 -2.33
CA THR A 50 23.61 21.44 -2.33
C THR A 50 23.74 20.85 -0.92
N GLU A 51 24.30 21.61 0.03
CA GLU A 51 24.40 21.21 1.45
C GLU A 51 23.02 21.05 2.10
N ASN A 52 22.09 21.98 1.83
CA ASN A 52 20.73 21.92 2.35
C ASN A 52 19.97 20.70 1.79
N TYR A 53 20.11 20.38 0.50
CA TYR A 53 19.46 19.19 -0.08
C TYR A 53 19.94 17.88 0.53
N ARG A 54 21.25 17.71 0.73
CA ARG A 54 21.81 16.53 1.40
C ARG A 54 21.29 16.38 2.83
N ARG A 55 21.19 17.50 3.56
CA ARG A 55 20.64 17.51 4.92
C ARG A 55 19.17 17.13 4.94
N ILE A 56 18.34 17.65 4.03
CA ILE A 56 16.93 17.28 3.93
C ILE A 56 16.76 15.79 3.58
N ALA A 57 17.52 15.29 2.60
CA ALA A 57 17.45 13.88 2.23
C ALA A 57 17.78 12.95 3.41
N GLY A 58 18.76 13.34 4.24
CA GLY A 58 19.18 12.56 5.41
C GLY A 58 18.44 12.87 6.73
N ASP A 59 17.45 13.75 6.73
CA ASP A 59 16.68 14.11 7.92
C ASP A 59 15.72 12.96 8.33
N LEU A 60 15.67 12.60 9.60
CA LEU A 60 14.86 11.47 10.09
C LEU A 60 13.36 11.66 9.85
N ASN A 61 12.85 12.90 9.84
CA ASN A 61 11.44 13.17 9.60
C ASN A 61 11.09 13.07 8.11
N ILE A 62 12.07 13.29 7.23
CA ILE A 62 11.87 13.42 5.78
C ILE A 62 12.26 12.14 5.04
N CYS A 63 13.35 11.47 5.43
CA CYS A 63 13.97 10.32 4.77
C CYS A 63 13.01 9.16 4.43
N SER A 64 13.49 8.20 3.64
CA SER A 64 12.69 7.10 3.14
C SER A 64 12.10 6.26 4.27
N LYS A 65 10.78 6.13 4.26
CA LYS A 65 10.04 5.17 5.10
C LYS A 65 9.64 3.92 4.32
N ARG A 66 10.21 3.72 3.12
CA ARG A 66 9.85 2.61 2.21
C ARG A 66 10.04 1.25 2.85
N GLY A 67 11.23 0.98 3.42
CA GLY A 67 11.52 -0.30 4.06
C GLY A 67 10.58 -0.64 5.23
N LEU A 68 10.04 0.36 5.93
CA LEU A 68 9.02 0.18 6.96
C LEU A 68 7.65 -0.08 6.33
N SER A 69 7.23 0.78 5.40
CA SER A 69 5.91 0.73 4.77
C SER A 69 5.69 -0.56 3.99
N GLU A 70 6.70 -1.07 3.28
CA GLU A 70 6.60 -2.32 2.51
C GLU A 70 6.41 -3.57 3.40
N ARG A 71 6.51 -3.45 4.73
CA ARG A 71 6.21 -4.56 5.66
C ARG A 71 4.71 -4.79 5.85
N PHE A 72 3.88 -3.87 5.38
CA PHE A 72 2.43 -3.93 5.54
C PHE A 72 1.78 -4.06 4.16
N ASP A 73 0.81 -4.96 4.04
CA ASP A 73 0.06 -5.13 2.80
C ASP A 73 -0.69 -3.83 2.47
N SER A 74 -0.47 -3.34 1.26
CA SER A 74 -1.09 -2.12 0.76
C SER A 74 -2.08 -2.38 -0.37
N THR A 75 -2.48 -3.63 -0.62
CA THR A 75 -3.24 -4.05 -1.82
C THR A 75 -4.39 -5.00 -1.56
N ILE A 76 -4.45 -5.64 -0.39
CA ILE A 76 -5.56 -6.51 0.03
C ILE A 76 -6.92 -5.82 -0.08
N GLY A 77 -7.94 -6.55 -0.54
CA GLY A 77 -9.28 -6.01 -0.79
C GLY A 77 -9.44 -5.36 -2.16
N ALA A 78 -8.41 -5.41 -3.00
CA ALA A 78 -8.37 -4.84 -4.37
C ALA A 78 -8.90 -3.38 -4.44
N GLY A 79 -8.59 -2.58 -3.42
CA GLY A 79 -9.12 -1.22 -3.24
C GLY A 79 -8.12 -0.10 -3.53
N THR A 80 -6.83 -0.39 -3.64
CA THR A 80 -5.78 0.63 -3.61
C THR A 80 -5.71 1.46 -4.89
N VAL A 81 -6.15 2.71 -4.80
CA VAL A 81 -6.08 3.68 -5.90
C VAL A 81 -4.66 4.22 -6.03
N LEU A 82 -4.01 4.57 -4.91
CA LEU A 82 -2.62 5.01 -4.88
C LEU A 82 -1.79 4.09 -3.98
N MET A 83 -0.76 3.47 -4.55
CA MET A 83 0.25 2.74 -3.77
C MET A 83 1.00 3.69 -2.85
N PRO A 84 1.53 3.24 -1.70
CA PRO A 84 2.28 4.11 -0.78
C PRO A 84 3.43 4.87 -1.43
N PHE A 85 4.06 4.29 -2.47
CA PHE A 85 5.09 4.93 -3.29
C PHE A 85 4.78 4.82 -4.77
N GLY A 86 4.82 5.96 -5.47
CA GLY A 86 4.52 6.12 -6.89
C GLY A 86 5.74 6.26 -7.79
N GLY A 87 5.45 6.29 -9.09
CA GLY A 87 6.38 6.34 -10.20
C GLY A 87 6.96 4.97 -10.58
N LYS A 88 7.65 4.90 -11.72
CA LYS A 88 8.27 3.67 -12.24
C LYS A 88 9.22 3.02 -11.23
N ASN A 89 9.90 3.83 -10.42
CA ASN A 89 10.82 3.38 -9.38
C ASN A 89 10.14 3.12 -8.02
N GLN A 90 8.86 3.48 -7.87
CA GLN A 90 8.12 3.40 -6.60
C GLN A 90 8.89 4.06 -5.45
N ARG A 91 9.25 5.33 -5.63
CA ARG A 91 10.06 6.12 -4.67
C ARG A 91 9.38 7.39 -4.17
N THR A 92 8.39 7.93 -4.89
CA THR A 92 7.67 9.13 -4.44
C THR A 92 6.58 8.75 -3.43
N PRO A 93 6.67 9.12 -2.14
CA PRO A 93 5.62 8.81 -1.19
C PRO A 93 4.35 9.63 -1.46
N ILE A 94 3.19 9.01 -1.29
CA ILE A 94 1.88 9.70 -1.33
C ILE A 94 1.67 10.58 -0.09
N GLN A 95 0.83 11.61 -0.21
CA GLN A 95 0.48 12.50 0.90
C GLN A 95 -0.86 12.18 1.57
N ALA A 96 -1.73 11.47 0.87
CA ALA A 96 -2.97 10.93 1.40
C ALA A 96 -3.14 9.49 0.92
N MET A 97 -3.65 8.64 1.79
CA MET A 97 -4.13 7.31 1.44
C MET A 97 -5.39 7.45 0.58
N VAL A 98 -5.47 6.68 -0.51
CA VAL A 98 -6.67 6.64 -1.37
C VAL A 98 -7.07 5.20 -1.63
N GLN A 99 -8.25 4.82 -1.14
CA GLN A 99 -8.75 3.44 -1.16
C GLN A 99 -10.20 3.43 -1.63
N LYS A 100 -10.56 2.56 -2.57
CA LYS A 100 -11.94 2.36 -3.02
C LYS A 100 -12.79 1.84 -1.86
N ILE A 101 -14.04 2.29 -1.81
CA ILE A 101 -15.01 1.78 -0.84
C ILE A 101 -15.35 0.33 -1.22
N SER A 102 -15.15 -0.62 -0.30
CA SER A 102 -15.42 -2.02 -0.61
C SER A 102 -16.90 -2.28 -0.81
N VAL A 103 -17.24 -2.99 -1.89
CA VAL A 103 -18.58 -3.50 -2.19
C VAL A 103 -18.47 -5.00 -2.47
N GLU A 104 -19.24 -5.80 -1.73
CA GLU A 104 -19.19 -7.27 -1.80
C GLU A 104 -19.56 -7.79 -3.19
N LYS A 105 -20.56 -7.16 -3.82
CA LYS A 105 -21.07 -7.53 -5.15
C LYS A 105 -21.02 -6.31 -6.06
N GLY A 106 -20.23 -6.39 -7.13
CA GLY A 106 -20.08 -5.32 -8.12
C GLY A 106 -18.84 -4.47 -7.92
N HIS A 107 -18.78 -3.33 -8.60
CA HIS A 107 -17.63 -2.41 -8.59
C HIS A 107 -18.10 -1.02 -8.20
N THR A 108 -17.23 -0.27 -7.54
CA THR A 108 -17.43 1.17 -7.31
C THR A 108 -16.25 1.95 -7.89
N ASP A 109 -16.47 3.22 -8.14
CA ASP A 109 -15.44 4.22 -8.41
C ASP A 109 -15.33 5.24 -7.27
N ASP A 110 -16.12 5.09 -6.20
CA ASP A 110 -15.98 5.88 -4.97
C ASP A 110 -14.77 5.41 -4.16
N CYS A 111 -13.96 6.35 -3.69
CA CYS A 111 -12.84 6.12 -2.80
C CYS A 111 -12.89 7.02 -1.56
N SER A 112 -12.38 6.51 -0.45
CA SER A 112 -12.04 7.28 0.74
C SER A 112 -10.63 7.86 0.59
N VAL A 113 -10.47 9.12 0.96
CA VAL A 113 -9.18 9.84 1.00
C VAL A 113 -8.88 10.18 2.46
N MET A 114 -7.69 9.84 2.95
CA MET A 114 -7.28 10.12 4.32
C MET A 114 -5.84 10.66 4.37
N SER A 115 -5.65 11.77 5.06
CA SER A 115 -4.35 12.42 5.24
C SER A 115 -4.13 12.78 6.71
N TRP A 116 -2.95 13.32 7.01
CA TRP A 116 -2.62 13.84 8.33
C TRP A 116 -1.67 15.04 8.26
N GLY A 117 -1.71 15.91 9.27
CA GLY A 117 -0.83 17.06 9.42
C GLY A 117 -0.29 17.16 10.83
N TYR A 118 0.99 17.52 10.95
CA TYR A 118 1.70 17.75 12.22
C TYR A 118 3.15 18.19 11.95
N ASN A 119 3.61 19.22 12.67
CA ASN A 119 5.01 19.63 12.69
C ASN A 119 5.50 19.83 14.14
N PRO A 120 6.39 18.96 14.66
CA PRO A 120 6.86 19.05 16.04
C PRO A 120 7.62 20.36 16.33
N PHE A 121 8.40 20.87 15.37
CA PHE A 121 9.24 22.05 15.57
C PHE A 121 8.45 23.36 15.55
N ILE A 122 7.33 23.40 14.81
CA ILE A 122 6.37 24.49 14.90
C ILE A 122 5.63 24.42 16.23
N THR A 123 5.15 23.22 16.60
CA THR A 123 4.33 23.02 17.79
C THR A 123 5.12 23.29 19.08
N GLU A 124 6.41 22.97 19.11
CA GLU A 124 7.31 23.31 20.22
C GLU A 124 7.47 24.83 20.40
N GLN A 125 7.54 25.59 19.30
CA GLN A 125 7.63 27.07 19.35
C GLN A 125 6.29 27.71 19.72
N SER A 126 5.19 27.18 19.17
CA SER A 126 3.83 27.65 19.42
C SER A 126 2.83 26.50 19.22
N PRO A 127 2.27 25.93 20.31
CA PRO A 127 1.26 24.88 20.20
C PRO A 127 0.02 25.32 19.41
N TYR A 128 -0.35 26.61 19.52
CA TYR A 128 -1.42 27.23 18.73
C TYR A 128 -1.17 27.15 17.22
N HIS A 129 -0.03 27.68 16.75
CA HIS A 129 0.30 27.63 15.32
C HIS A 129 0.49 26.19 14.84
N GLY A 130 1.08 25.33 15.67
CA GLY A 130 1.28 23.91 15.36
C GLY A 130 -0.03 23.19 15.10
N ALA A 131 -1.01 23.37 15.98
CA ALA A 131 -2.33 22.75 15.84
C ALA A 131 -3.16 23.34 14.69
N TYR A 132 -3.14 24.67 14.52
CA TYR A 132 -3.80 25.33 13.39
C TYR A 132 -3.24 24.81 12.05
N LEU A 133 -1.91 24.84 11.90
CA LEU A 133 -1.26 24.40 10.67
C LEU A 133 -1.32 22.88 10.48
N ALA A 134 -1.47 22.08 11.54
CA ALA A 134 -1.75 20.65 11.42
C ALA A 134 -3.10 20.41 10.72
N VAL A 135 -4.14 21.16 11.06
CA VAL A 135 -5.44 21.11 10.38
C VAL A 135 -5.31 21.55 8.92
N VAL A 136 -4.63 22.67 8.67
CA VAL A 136 -4.43 23.14 7.29
C VAL A 136 -3.62 22.15 6.46
N GLU A 137 -2.53 21.60 6.99
CA GLU A 137 -1.69 20.62 6.29
C GLU A 137 -2.48 19.34 5.94
N SER A 138 -3.27 18.80 6.87
CA SER A 138 -4.06 17.61 6.60
C SER A 138 -5.05 17.86 5.45
N VAL A 139 -5.76 18.99 5.45
CA VAL A 139 -6.67 19.37 4.37
C VAL A 139 -5.94 19.62 3.04
N CYS A 140 -4.82 20.36 3.04
CA CYS A 140 -4.00 20.55 1.84
C CYS A 140 -3.57 19.22 1.22
N LYS A 141 -3.18 18.23 2.03
CA LYS A 141 -2.80 16.90 1.53
C LYS A 141 -3.96 16.16 0.87
N LEU A 142 -5.20 16.32 1.35
CA LEU A 142 -6.37 15.76 0.65
C LEU A 142 -6.50 16.37 -0.75
N ILE A 143 -6.47 17.70 -0.82
CA ILE A 143 -6.68 18.45 -2.08
C ILE A 143 -5.55 18.17 -3.08
N ALA A 144 -4.30 18.05 -2.60
CA ALA A 144 -3.15 17.69 -3.43
C ALA A 144 -3.30 16.30 -4.08
N THR A 145 -4.11 15.41 -3.52
CA THR A 145 -4.42 14.10 -4.14
C THR A 145 -5.63 14.13 -5.07
N GLY A 146 -6.23 15.31 -5.29
CA GLY A 146 -7.39 15.49 -6.15
C GLY A 146 -8.74 15.44 -5.44
N ALA A 147 -8.76 15.37 -4.10
CA ALA A 147 -9.98 15.58 -3.34
C ALA A 147 -10.48 17.01 -3.50
N GLU A 148 -11.79 17.19 -3.40
CA GLU A 148 -12.41 18.51 -3.33
C GLU A 148 -12.53 18.91 -1.86
N PHE A 149 -12.48 20.20 -1.55
CA PHE A 149 -12.76 20.68 -0.20
C PHE A 149 -14.28 20.67 0.08
N LYS A 150 -14.82 19.45 0.20
CA LYS A 150 -16.23 19.17 0.40
C LYS A 150 -16.39 17.95 1.28
N ASP A 151 -17.34 18.01 2.22
CA ASP A 151 -17.63 16.94 3.17
C ASP A 151 -16.38 16.41 3.89
N VAL A 152 -15.49 17.34 4.28
CA VAL A 152 -14.24 17.02 4.99
C VAL A 152 -14.51 16.97 6.49
N TYR A 153 -14.05 15.89 7.12
CA TYR A 153 -14.14 15.69 8.57
C TYR A 153 -12.76 15.45 9.17
N LEU A 154 -12.63 15.79 10.44
CA LEU A 154 -11.37 15.67 11.18
C LEU A 154 -11.45 14.61 12.29
N THR A 155 -10.29 14.11 12.70
CA THR A 155 -10.10 13.45 14.00
C THR A 155 -8.75 13.85 14.57
N PHE A 156 -8.71 14.12 15.87
CA PHE A 156 -7.50 14.64 16.54
C PHE A 156 -6.87 13.60 17.44
N GLN A 157 -5.55 13.48 17.35
CA GLN A 157 -4.76 12.68 18.29
C GLN A 157 -3.82 13.59 19.07
N GLU A 158 -4.05 13.64 20.38
CA GLU A 158 -3.40 14.55 21.30
C GLU A 158 -2.42 13.80 22.22
N TYR A 159 -1.16 14.24 22.24
CA TYR A 159 -0.13 13.69 23.12
C TYR A 159 0.62 14.83 23.79
N PHE A 160 0.52 14.91 25.11
CA PHE A 160 1.17 15.94 25.90
C PHE A 160 1.93 15.33 27.06
N GLU A 161 2.86 16.11 27.58
CA GLU A 161 3.58 15.82 28.82
C GLU A 161 2.61 15.58 29.99
N ARG A 162 3.10 14.95 31.05
CA ARG A 162 2.34 14.77 32.28
C ARG A 162 1.99 16.12 32.90
N LEU A 163 0.71 16.48 32.88
CA LEU A 163 0.24 17.82 33.23
C LEU A 163 0.24 18.11 34.75
N GLY A 164 -0.18 17.14 35.56
CA GLY A 164 -0.33 17.32 37.01
C GLY A 164 -1.26 18.50 37.36
N ASN A 165 -0.86 19.32 38.34
CA ASN A 165 -1.57 20.56 38.70
C ASN A 165 -0.84 21.81 38.18
N ASN A 166 0.03 21.69 37.18
CA ASN A 166 0.87 22.78 36.70
C ASN A 166 0.15 23.62 35.63
N PRO A 167 -0.18 24.90 35.89
CA PRO A 167 -0.93 25.71 34.94
C PRO A 167 -0.25 25.90 33.58
N GLN A 168 1.08 26.01 33.56
CA GLN A 168 1.85 26.21 32.33
C GLN A 168 1.84 24.95 31.46
N ARG A 169 1.94 23.76 32.07
CA ARG A 169 1.79 22.49 31.35
C ARG A 169 0.39 22.35 30.76
N TRP A 170 -0.65 22.67 31.53
CA TRP A 170 -2.04 22.74 31.03
C TRP A 170 -2.26 23.84 29.97
N GLY A 171 -1.42 24.87 29.95
CA GLY A 171 -1.44 25.92 28.94
C GLY A 171 -1.11 25.42 27.53
N LYS A 172 -0.29 24.36 27.39
CA LYS A 172 0.09 23.79 26.10
C LYS A 172 -1.07 23.10 25.35
N PRO A 173 -1.82 22.15 25.95
CA PRO A 173 -2.98 21.56 25.31
C PRO A 173 -4.08 22.59 25.09
N LEU A 174 -4.30 23.54 26.03
CA LEU A 174 -5.26 24.62 25.80
C LEU A 174 -4.90 25.46 24.56
N ALA A 175 -3.63 25.87 24.41
CA ALA A 175 -3.19 26.63 23.25
C ALA A 175 -3.33 25.84 21.94
N ALA A 176 -3.00 24.55 21.95
CA ALA A 176 -3.19 23.67 20.79
C ALA A 176 -4.67 23.51 20.41
N LEU A 177 -5.53 23.26 21.39
CA LEU A 177 -6.98 23.15 21.17
C LEU A 177 -7.57 24.44 20.62
N LEU A 178 -7.14 25.61 21.11
CA LEU A 178 -7.58 26.90 20.56
C LEU A 178 -7.14 27.07 19.10
N GLY A 179 -5.91 26.70 18.76
CA GLY A 179 -5.43 26.78 17.37
C GLY A 179 -6.17 25.84 16.41
N ALA A 180 -6.41 24.60 16.83
CA ALA A 180 -7.21 23.64 16.06
C ALA A 180 -8.67 24.10 15.93
N PHE A 181 -9.25 24.63 17.01
CA PHE A 181 -10.63 25.12 17.02
C PHE A 181 -10.81 26.34 16.11
N GLU A 182 -9.87 27.27 16.10
CA GLU A 182 -9.89 28.41 15.17
C GLU A 182 -9.85 27.92 13.72
N ALA A 183 -8.93 27.01 13.38
CA ALA A 183 -8.85 26.43 12.05
C ALA A 183 -10.16 25.72 11.63
N GLN A 184 -10.81 25.02 12.57
CA GLN A 184 -12.11 24.41 12.33
C GLN A 184 -13.21 25.43 12.04
N LEU A 185 -13.27 26.52 12.80
CA LEU A 185 -14.26 27.59 12.62
C LEU A 185 -14.06 28.29 11.28
N GLU A 186 -12.82 28.64 10.95
CA GLU A 186 -12.48 29.31 9.69
C GLU A 186 -12.74 28.44 8.47
N LEU A 187 -12.38 27.16 8.52
CA LEU A 187 -12.61 26.22 7.42
C LEU A 187 -14.04 25.67 7.38
N GLY A 188 -14.84 25.86 8.44
CA GLY A 188 -16.19 25.33 8.53
C GLY A 188 -16.28 23.80 8.63
N ILE A 189 -15.28 23.15 9.23
CA ILE A 189 -15.19 21.68 9.31
C ILE A 189 -15.13 21.17 10.76
N GLY A 190 -15.77 20.02 10.99
CA GLY A 190 -15.91 19.41 12.31
C GLY A 190 -14.97 18.23 12.54
N SER A 191 -14.39 18.15 13.74
CA SER A 191 -13.82 16.92 14.27
C SER A 191 -14.94 15.98 14.73
N ILE A 192 -14.96 14.76 14.19
CA ILE A 192 -15.97 13.72 14.47
C ILE A 192 -15.42 12.60 15.36
N GLY A 193 -14.17 12.74 15.81
CA GLY A 193 -13.52 11.78 16.69
C GLY A 193 -12.20 12.33 17.23
N GLY A 194 -11.60 11.58 18.15
CA GLY A 194 -10.27 11.89 18.65
C GLY A 194 -9.93 11.11 19.90
N LYS A 195 -8.70 11.26 20.34
CA LYS A 195 -8.22 10.69 21.60
C LYS A 195 -7.08 11.53 22.15
N ASP A 196 -7.05 11.63 23.47
CA ASP A 196 -5.97 12.28 24.21
C ASP A 196 -5.12 11.30 25.04
N SER A 197 -3.87 11.70 25.25
CA SER A 197 -2.91 11.07 26.17
C SER A 197 -2.10 12.16 26.87
N MET A 198 -2.47 12.45 28.12
CA MET A 198 -1.96 13.58 28.91
C MET A 198 -0.90 13.15 29.97
N SER A 199 -0.11 12.12 29.64
CA SER A 199 0.88 11.50 30.53
C SER A 199 2.19 11.13 29.84
N GLY A 200 2.53 11.81 28.74
CA GLY A 200 3.74 11.58 27.95
C GLY A 200 5.01 12.14 28.60
N SER A 201 5.37 11.66 29.79
CA SER A 201 6.65 11.99 30.42
C SER A 201 7.32 10.71 30.93
N PHE A 202 8.63 10.60 30.76
CA PHE A 202 9.46 9.55 31.33
C PHE A 202 10.64 10.19 32.07
N GLU A 203 10.68 10.03 33.39
CA GLU A 203 11.61 10.77 34.26
C GLU A 203 11.51 12.28 34.00
N ASP A 204 12.61 12.92 33.60
CA ASP A 204 12.69 14.35 33.28
C ASP A 204 12.52 14.65 31.77
N LEU A 205 12.15 13.65 30.97
CA LEU A 205 11.91 13.78 29.53
C LEU A 205 10.42 13.89 29.24
N ASP A 206 10.03 15.03 28.67
CA ASP A 206 8.67 15.28 28.22
C ASP A 206 8.55 15.06 26.69
N VAL A 207 7.44 14.48 26.25
CA VAL A 207 7.11 14.47 24.81
C VAL A 207 6.88 15.91 24.31
N PRO A 208 7.19 16.21 23.04
CA PRO A 208 6.80 17.48 22.45
C PRO A 208 5.28 17.63 22.50
N PRO A 209 4.74 18.84 22.73
CA PRO A 209 3.31 19.10 22.61
C PRO A 209 2.84 18.65 21.23
N THR A 210 1.83 17.79 21.18
CA THR A 210 1.43 17.12 19.94
C THR A 210 -0.08 17.17 19.79
N LEU A 211 -0.54 17.79 18.71
CA LEU A 211 -1.88 17.62 18.17
C LEU A 211 -1.72 17.24 16.70
N VAL A 212 -2.05 15.99 16.38
CA VAL A 212 -2.06 15.49 15.01
C VAL A 212 -3.48 15.62 14.47
N SER A 213 -3.63 16.33 13.36
CA SER A 213 -4.89 16.39 12.62
C SER A 213 -4.91 15.30 11.57
N PHE A 214 -5.93 14.43 11.60
CA PHE A 214 -6.26 13.56 10.49
C PHE A 214 -7.48 14.12 9.78
N ALA A 215 -7.42 14.22 8.45
CA ALA A 215 -8.55 14.66 7.63
C ALA A 215 -9.02 13.51 6.75
N VAL A 216 -10.34 13.37 6.59
CA VAL A 216 -10.97 12.34 5.78
C VAL A 216 -12.07 12.94 4.91
N THR A 217 -12.22 12.41 3.70
CA THR A 217 -13.34 12.70 2.78
C THR A 217 -13.51 11.54 1.79
N THR A 218 -14.46 11.66 0.87
CA THR A 218 -14.68 10.74 -0.25
C THR A 218 -14.48 11.44 -1.59
N GLN A 219 -14.10 10.70 -2.62
CA GLN A 219 -13.93 11.21 -3.97
C GLN A 219 -14.16 10.11 -5.02
N LYS A 220 -14.27 10.47 -6.30
CA LYS A 220 -14.21 9.54 -7.42
C LYS A 220 -12.78 9.19 -7.79
N THR A 221 -12.52 7.93 -8.14
CA THR A 221 -11.19 7.49 -8.60
C THR A 221 -10.71 8.21 -9.86
N SER A 222 -11.61 8.68 -10.74
CA SER A 222 -11.28 9.50 -11.93
C SER A 222 -10.52 10.77 -11.57
N ASP A 223 -10.88 11.35 -10.42
CA ASP A 223 -10.49 12.68 -9.99
C ASP A 223 -9.17 12.71 -9.20
N ILE A 224 -8.68 11.53 -8.84
CA ILE A 224 -7.46 11.35 -8.05
C ILE A 224 -6.21 11.56 -8.91
N ILE A 225 -5.25 12.31 -8.38
CA ILE A 225 -3.95 12.57 -9.00
C ILE A 225 -2.82 12.12 -8.06
N SER A 226 -1.67 11.74 -8.65
CA SER A 226 -0.50 11.28 -7.91
C SER A 226 0.67 12.29 -7.96
N PRO A 227 1.51 12.33 -6.91
CA PRO A 227 2.47 13.41 -6.69
C PRO A 227 3.74 13.36 -7.55
N GLU A 228 4.15 12.20 -8.08
CA GLU A 228 5.40 12.11 -8.84
C GLU A 228 5.34 12.93 -10.13
N PHE A 229 6.43 13.61 -10.49
CA PHE A 229 6.53 14.33 -11.75
C PHE A 229 6.31 13.37 -12.93
N LYS A 230 5.47 13.77 -13.87
CA LYS A 230 5.04 12.91 -14.99
C LYS A 230 6.04 12.90 -16.13
N LYS A 231 6.68 14.04 -16.41
CA LYS A 231 7.59 14.20 -17.54
C LYS A 231 8.58 15.35 -17.33
N ALA A 232 9.62 15.38 -18.14
CA ALA A 232 10.48 16.55 -18.32
C ALA A 232 9.80 17.64 -19.19
N GLY A 233 10.28 18.86 -19.07
CA GLY A 233 9.81 20.02 -19.84
C GLY A 233 8.50 20.64 -19.34
N SER A 234 8.04 20.27 -18.15
CA SER A 234 6.87 20.87 -17.49
C SER A 234 7.30 22.08 -16.67
N ASN A 235 6.55 23.18 -16.73
CA ASN A 235 6.67 24.26 -15.74
C ASN A 235 6.09 23.77 -14.40
N VAL A 236 6.72 24.17 -13.30
CA VAL A 236 6.23 23.89 -11.94
C VAL A 236 5.95 25.20 -11.22
N ALA A 237 4.73 25.33 -10.71
CA ALA A 237 4.27 26.52 -10.00
C ALA A 237 4.14 26.26 -8.49
N LEU A 238 4.33 27.30 -7.69
CA LEU A 238 4.02 27.32 -6.26
C LEU A 238 2.83 28.25 -6.02
N LEU A 239 1.70 27.68 -5.63
CA LEU A 239 0.49 28.41 -5.29
C LEU A 239 0.35 28.45 -3.77
N SER A 240 0.29 29.64 -3.17
CA SER A 240 0.28 29.79 -1.70
C SER A 240 -0.84 30.71 -1.26
N ALA A 241 -1.43 30.44 -0.10
CA ALA A 241 -2.39 31.33 0.52
C ALA A 241 -1.66 32.59 1.05
N GLU A 242 -2.34 33.73 0.98
CA GLU A 242 -1.89 34.93 1.67
C GLU A 242 -1.84 34.67 3.18
N LYS A 243 -0.87 35.31 3.87
CA LYS A 243 -0.73 35.22 5.33
C LYS A 243 -1.23 36.48 6.03
N ASP A 244 -1.75 36.31 7.24
CA ASP A 244 -2.13 37.40 8.14
C ASP A 244 -0.91 37.97 8.90
N GLU A 245 -1.12 38.92 9.83
CA GLU A 245 -0.04 39.47 10.66
C GLU A 245 0.62 38.46 11.61
N ASN A 246 -0.02 37.32 11.89
CA ASN A 246 0.50 36.26 12.76
C ASN A 246 1.31 35.22 11.97
N GLY A 247 1.25 35.25 10.64
CA GLY A 247 1.89 34.29 9.75
C GLY A 247 1.04 33.04 9.47
N LEU A 248 -0.25 33.08 9.80
CA LEU A 248 -1.25 32.06 9.46
C LEU A 248 -1.94 32.40 8.14
N PRO A 249 -2.44 31.41 7.38
CA PRO A 249 -3.14 31.68 6.12
C PRO A 249 -4.44 32.44 6.36
N LYS A 250 -4.71 33.46 5.55
CA LYS A 250 -6.02 34.13 5.54
C LYS A 250 -7.07 33.17 4.98
N THR A 251 -8.17 32.99 5.68
CA THR A 251 -9.23 32.03 5.35
C THR A 251 -9.74 32.15 3.91
N GLU A 252 -10.11 33.37 3.47
CA GLU A 252 -10.64 33.59 2.11
C GLU A 252 -9.62 33.22 1.03
N SER A 253 -8.35 33.58 1.24
CA SER A 253 -7.27 33.23 0.31
C SER A 253 -7.02 31.73 0.27
N LEU A 254 -7.13 31.04 1.41
CA LEU A 254 -6.92 29.60 1.50
C LEU A 254 -8.04 28.82 0.81
N LEU A 255 -9.30 29.19 1.02
CA LEU A 255 -10.44 28.56 0.36
C LEU A 255 -10.37 28.76 -1.15
N LYS A 256 -10.04 29.98 -1.62
CA LYS A 256 -9.84 30.24 -3.04
C LYS A 256 -8.69 29.41 -3.63
N LEU A 257 -7.62 29.21 -2.87
CA LEU A 257 -6.50 28.36 -3.28
C LEU A 257 -6.94 26.90 -3.44
N PHE A 258 -7.77 26.39 -2.52
CA PHE A 258 -8.35 25.06 -2.62
C PHE A 258 -9.15 24.89 -3.91
N ASP A 259 -10.07 25.81 -4.20
CA ASP A 259 -10.87 25.81 -5.43
C ASP A 259 -9.99 25.84 -6.68
N THR A 260 -8.97 26.71 -6.67
CA THR A 260 -8.03 26.85 -7.80
C THR A 260 -7.30 25.54 -8.08
N VAL A 261 -6.78 24.86 -7.04
CA VAL A 261 -6.07 23.59 -7.20
C VAL A 261 -7.02 22.49 -7.67
N THR A 262 -8.22 22.41 -7.10
CA THR A 262 -9.25 21.47 -7.55
C THR A 262 -9.58 21.69 -9.04
N GLU A 263 -9.79 22.94 -9.47
CA GLU A 263 -10.07 23.25 -10.88
C GLU A 263 -8.90 22.87 -11.81
N LEU A 264 -7.66 23.12 -11.41
CA LEU A 264 -6.48 22.72 -12.18
C LEU A 264 -6.40 21.21 -12.36
N VAL A 265 -6.73 20.43 -11.33
CA VAL A 265 -6.81 18.96 -11.42
C VAL A 265 -7.97 18.55 -12.33
N ARG A 266 -9.17 19.09 -12.13
CA ARG A 266 -10.36 18.73 -12.93
C ARG A 266 -10.26 19.07 -14.40
N SER A 267 -9.59 20.18 -14.73
CA SER A 267 -9.37 20.61 -16.11
C SER A 267 -8.19 19.90 -16.79
N GLY A 268 -7.44 19.05 -16.07
CA GLY A 268 -6.23 18.40 -16.57
C GLY A 268 -5.03 19.35 -16.76
N LYS A 269 -5.11 20.58 -16.25
CA LYS A 269 -4.01 21.55 -16.29
C LYS A 269 -2.89 21.19 -15.29
N ALA A 270 -3.23 20.50 -14.19
CA ALA A 270 -2.26 19.91 -13.25
C ALA A 270 -1.93 18.46 -13.63
N LEU A 271 -0.64 18.14 -13.77
CA LEU A 271 -0.12 16.80 -14.03
C LEU A 271 0.21 16.04 -12.75
N SER A 272 0.73 16.75 -11.75
CA SER A 272 1.01 16.24 -10.41
C SER A 272 0.93 17.40 -9.40
N VAL A 273 0.60 17.09 -8.15
CA VAL A 273 0.45 18.09 -7.08
C VAL A 273 1.05 17.55 -5.78
N TYR A 274 1.72 18.42 -5.03
CA TYR A 274 2.27 18.14 -3.70
C TYR A 274 2.14 19.36 -2.79
N THR A 275 1.76 19.20 -1.53
CA THR A 275 1.83 20.28 -0.53
C THR A 275 3.16 20.22 0.23
N PRO A 276 3.93 21.33 0.34
CA PRO A 276 5.13 21.38 1.15
C PRO A 276 4.89 20.99 2.63
N GLY A 277 5.91 20.36 3.22
CA GLY A 277 5.93 19.94 4.62
C GLY A 277 7.11 20.54 5.40
N LEU A 278 7.73 19.74 6.27
CA LEU A 278 8.85 20.14 7.13
C LEU A 278 10.07 20.69 6.37
N GLY A 279 10.37 20.14 5.20
CA GLY A 279 11.48 20.57 4.36
C GLY A 279 11.09 21.59 3.28
N GLY A 280 9.90 22.17 3.37
CA GLY A 280 9.45 23.21 2.44
C GLY A 280 9.34 22.73 0.99
N VAL A 281 9.57 23.65 0.05
CA VAL A 281 9.49 23.37 -1.39
C VAL A 281 10.58 22.36 -1.81
N ALA A 282 11.76 22.40 -1.19
CA ALA A 282 12.84 21.46 -1.48
C ALA A 282 12.44 20.00 -1.21
N GLU A 283 11.76 19.72 -0.10
CA GLU A 283 11.24 18.37 0.17
C GLU A 283 10.22 17.93 -0.88
N ALA A 284 9.31 18.83 -1.29
CA ALA A 284 8.33 18.55 -2.32
C ALA A 284 9.02 18.18 -3.64
N ILE A 285 9.93 19.03 -4.14
CA ILE A 285 10.67 18.79 -5.38
C ILE A 285 11.47 17.50 -5.31
N LEU A 286 12.21 17.26 -4.22
CA LEU A 286 12.93 15.99 -4.02
C LEU A 286 11.98 14.82 -4.19
N LYS A 287 10.87 14.79 -3.44
CA LYS A 287 9.93 13.68 -3.44
C LYS A 287 9.24 13.50 -4.78
N MET A 288 8.82 14.57 -5.44
CA MET A 288 8.17 14.52 -6.75
C MET A 288 9.12 14.00 -7.84
N SER A 289 10.43 14.26 -7.74
CA SER A 289 11.45 13.80 -8.70
C SER A 289 11.78 12.31 -8.65
N MET A 290 11.85 11.70 -7.47
CA MET A 290 12.43 10.34 -7.29
C MET A 290 11.64 9.22 -8.00
N GLY A 291 10.31 9.31 -8.03
CA GLY A 291 9.44 8.23 -8.51
C GLY A 291 9.68 7.87 -9.98
N ASN A 292 9.94 8.88 -10.82
CA ASN A 292 10.15 8.72 -12.26
C ASN A 292 11.57 9.07 -12.74
N SER A 293 12.46 9.44 -11.82
CA SER A 293 13.80 10.00 -12.13
C SER A 293 13.72 11.23 -13.02
N VAL A 294 12.86 12.19 -12.65
CA VAL A 294 12.70 13.45 -13.40
C VAL A 294 13.44 14.55 -12.64
N GLY A 295 14.43 15.17 -13.28
CA GLY A 295 15.18 16.26 -12.67
C GLY A 295 14.39 17.54 -12.55
N PHE A 296 14.98 18.52 -11.88
CA PHE A 296 14.36 19.81 -11.66
C PHE A 296 15.36 20.96 -11.66
N LYS A 297 15.01 22.05 -12.31
CA LYS A 297 15.81 23.28 -12.34
C LYS A 297 15.00 24.43 -11.78
N PHE A 298 15.46 24.96 -10.66
CA PHE A 298 14.84 26.12 -10.01
C PHE A 298 15.04 27.40 -10.82
N ASN A 299 14.05 28.28 -10.74
CA ASN A 299 14.12 29.64 -11.25
C ASN A 299 15.18 30.45 -10.48
N SER A 300 16.06 31.16 -11.20
CA SER A 300 17.16 31.92 -10.62
C SER A 300 16.73 33.11 -9.75
N LYS A 301 15.46 33.53 -9.85
CA LYS A 301 14.88 34.60 -9.03
C LYS A 301 14.58 34.19 -7.59
N LEU A 302 14.47 32.89 -7.31
CA LEU A 302 14.23 32.39 -5.96
C LEU A 302 15.48 32.57 -5.10
N THR A 303 15.29 32.68 -3.80
CA THR A 303 16.38 32.60 -2.82
C THR A 303 16.47 31.20 -2.22
N VAL A 304 17.60 30.88 -1.60
CA VAL A 304 17.75 29.63 -0.82
C VAL A 304 16.68 29.56 0.30
N ASN A 305 16.30 30.68 0.91
CA ASN A 305 15.24 30.69 1.91
C ASN A 305 13.88 30.33 1.32
N ASP A 306 13.54 30.81 0.11
CA ASP A 306 12.26 30.47 -0.54
C ASP A 306 12.14 28.97 -0.82
N ILE A 307 13.28 28.32 -1.12
CA ILE A 307 13.36 26.89 -1.44
C ILE A 307 13.23 26.01 -0.19
N PHE A 308 13.89 26.39 0.92
CA PHE A 308 14.09 25.50 2.08
C PHE A 308 13.25 25.85 3.32
N SER A 309 12.63 27.03 3.38
CA SER A 309 11.81 27.43 4.54
C SER A 309 10.43 26.76 4.53
N TYR A 310 9.79 26.71 5.71
CA TYR A 310 8.39 26.29 5.83
C TYR A 310 7.46 27.06 4.88
N ASN A 311 6.63 26.32 4.16
CA ASN A 311 5.66 26.88 3.24
C ASN A 311 4.31 26.14 3.34
N TYR A 312 3.75 26.10 4.55
CA TYR A 312 2.41 25.54 4.80
C TYR A 312 1.34 26.39 4.09
N ALA A 313 0.18 25.77 3.82
CA ALA A 313 -0.91 26.38 3.05
C ALA A 313 -0.52 26.71 1.61
N SER A 314 0.24 25.81 0.96
CA SER A 314 0.68 25.95 -0.41
C SER A 314 0.71 24.63 -1.19
N PHE A 315 0.80 24.72 -2.52
CA PHE A 315 0.83 23.59 -3.43
C PHE A 315 1.90 23.79 -4.50
N VAL A 316 2.75 22.79 -4.67
CA VAL A 316 3.66 22.63 -5.80
C VAL A 316 2.92 21.86 -6.88
N VAL A 317 2.76 22.47 -8.06
CA VAL A 317 1.93 21.94 -9.15
C VAL A 317 2.77 21.81 -10.42
N GLU A 318 2.89 20.60 -10.95
CA GLU A 318 3.41 20.38 -12.31
C GLU A 318 2.32 20.69 -13.34
N LEU A 319 2.62 21.54 -14.33
CA LEU A 319 1.63 22.05 -15.28
C LEU A 319 1.74 21.36 -16.65
N ALA A 320 0.59 21.02 -17.26
CA ALA A 320 0.52 20.45 -18.61
C ALA A 320 0.85 21.50 -19.70
N TYR A 321 0.24 22.68 -19.57
CA TYR A 321 0.56 23.97 -20.19
C TYR A 321 -0.45 24.98 -19.63
N CYS A 322 0.00 26.04 -18.96
CA CYS A 322 -0.89 27.04 -18.37
C CYS A 322 -0.19 28.40 -18.31
N SER A 323 -0.54 29.32 -19.22
CA SER A 323 0.05 30.67 -19.27
C SER A 323 -0.42 31.57 -18.13
N GLU A 324 -1.61 31.32 -17.58
CA GLU A 324 -2.22 32.08 -16.48
C GLU A 324 -1.40 32.03 -15.19
N LEU A 325 -0.59 30.97 -15.01
CA LEU A 325 0.21 30.76 -13.80
C LEU A 325 1.70 31.11 -13.97
N SER A 326 2.08 31.80 -15.05
CA SER A 326 3.49 32.08 -15.37
C SER A 326 4.24 32.82 -14.25
N ASP A 327 3.54 33.72 -13.53
CA ASP A 327 4.14 34.49 -12.44
C ASP A 327 4.42 33.66 -11.18
N TYR A 328 3.82 32.47 -11.07
CA TYR A 328 3.97 31.55 -9.94
C TYR A 328 4.99 30.44 -10.20
N VAL A 329 5.63 30.44 -11.38
CA VAL A 329 6.58 29.39 -11.78
C VAL A 329 7.88 29.46 -10.98
N ILE A 330 8.14 28.40 -10.22
CA ILE A 330 9.35 28.22 -9.39
C ILE A 330 10.47 27.46 -10.11
N GLY A 331 10.20 26.85 -11.26
CA GLY A 331 11.19 26.13 -12.05
C GLY A 331 10.56 25.24 -13.13
N GLU A 332 11.41 24.39 -13.71
CA GLU A 332 11.05 23.47 -14.80
C GLU A 332 11.55 22.04 -14.51
N THR A 333 10.79 21.03 -14.90
CA THR A 333 11.25 19.63 -14.87
C THR A 333 12.22 19.36 -16.01
N THR A 334 13.21 18.50 -15.80
CA THR A 334 14.31 18.25 -16.77
C THR A 334 14.55 16.76 -16.98
N ASP A 335 15.10 16.39 -18.14
CA ASP A 335 15.52 15.01 -18.44
C ASP A 335 16.82 14.63 -17.71
N GLU A 336 17.69 15.60 -17.42
CA GLU A 336 18.88 15.37 -16.61
C GLU A 336 18.46 14.99 -15.19
N GLU A 337 18.94 13.87 -14.67
CA GLU A 337 18.62 13.36 -13.32
C GLU A 337 19.32 14.14 -12.20
N ILE A 338 19.20 15.47 -12.22
CA ILE A 338 19.77 16.40 -11.25
C ILE A 338 18.71 17.37 -10.74
N ILE A 339 18.93 17.88 -9.53
CA ILE A 339 18.23 19.06 -9.02
C ILE A 339 19.23 20.22 -9.01
N SER A 340 18.91 21.33 -9.69
CA SER A 340 19.84 22.43 -9.95
C SER A 340 19.28 23.82 -9.65
N TYR A 341 20.16 24.74 -9.25
CA TYR A 341 19.85 26.13 -8.94
C TYR A 341 21.13 26.99 -9.01
N ASN A 342 21.11 28.09 -9.78
CA ASN A 342 22.18 29.10 -9.86
C ASN A 342 23.62 28.53 -10.02
N GLY A 343 23.77 27.50 -10.85
CA GLY A 343 25.07 26.86 -11.14
C GLY A 343 25.49 25.78 -10.14
N GLU A 344 24.74 25.58 -9.06
CA GLU A 344 24.84 24.43 -8.17
C GLU A 344 23.90 23.30 -8.63
N ALA A 345 24.31 22.04 -8.45
CA ALA A 345 23.48 20.87 -8.76
C ALA A 345 23.81 19.68 -7.84
N VAL A 346 22.81 18.82 -7.62
CA VAL A 346 22.97 17.51 -6.94
C VAL A 346 22.30 16.44 -7.78
N ASN A 347 22.95 15.27 -7.89
CA ASN A 347 22.38 14.13 -8.61
C ASN A 347 21.23 13.50 -7.82
N LEU A 348 20.16 13.09 -8.51
CA LEU A 348 19.04 12.36 -7.89
C LEU A 348 19.52 11.03 -7.29
N SER A 349 20.42 10.31 -7.96
CA SER A 349 20.98 9.06 -7.44
C SER A 349 21.76 9.24 -6.13
N GLU A 350 22.43 10.38 -5.94
CA GLU A 350 23.11 10.74 -4.69
C GLU A 350 22.09 11.01 -3.58
N LEU A 351 21.05 11.80 -3.87
CA LEU A 351 19.99 12.13 -2.91
C LEU A 351 19.17 10.90 -2.52
N ASP A 352 18.80 10.06 -3.50
CA ASP A 352 18.11 8.78 -3.29
C ASP A 352 18.88 7.90 -2.32
N LYS A 353 20.20 7.80 -2.52
CA LYS A 353 21.05 7.01 -1.63
C LYS A 353 21.03 7.56 -0.20
N ILE A 354 21.23 8.86 -0.02
CA ILE A 354 21.17 9.49 1.32
C ILE A 354 19.78 9.27 1.96
N TYR A 355 18.73 9.39 1.15
CA TYR A 355 17.32 9.28 1.54
C TYR A 355 16.96 7.86 2.01
N GLU A 356 17.43 6.81 1.32
CA GLU A 356 17.16 5.41 1.68
C GLU A 356 18.11 4.88 2.76
N ASP A 357 19.42 5.18 2.68
CA ASP A 357 20.44 4.65 3.59
C ASP A 357 20.20 5.08 5.06
N LYS A 358 19.47 6.18 5.27
CA LYS A 358 19.23 6.73 6.61
C LYS A 358 18.56 5.75 7.57
N LEU A 359 17.62 4.94 7.06
CA LEU A 359 16.87 3.95 7.86
C LEU A 359 17.16 2.50 7.45
N GLU A 360 18.05 2.26 6.48
CA GLU A 360 18.35 0.92 5.95
C GLU A 360 18.81 -0.08 7.03
N SER A 361 19.51 0.39 8.06
CA SER A 361 19.99 -0.46 9.16
C SER A 361 18.87 -0.98 10.08
N VAL A 362 17.69 -0.35 10.05
CA VAL A 362 16.53 -0.71 10.88
C VAL A 362 15.40 -1.29 10.01
N TYR A 363 15.20 -0.69 8.84
CA TYR A 363 14.15 -1.02 7.89
C TYR A 363 14.75 -1.22 6.51
N SER A 364 15.40 -2.36 6.29
CA SER A 364 16.07 -2.67 5.03
C SER A 364 15.13 -2.61 3.82
N CYS A 365 15.59 -2.04 2.71
CA CYS A 365 14.88 -2.10 1.43
C CYS A 365 15.75 -2.65 0.30
N ASN A 366 17.04 -2.86 0.56
CA ASN A 366 17.99 -3.39 -0.40
C ASN A 366 18.67 -4.67 0.13
N ILE A 367 19.29 -5.41 -0.78
CA ILE A 367 20.21 -6.52 -0.46
C ILE A 367 21.49 -6.34 -1.29
N LYS A 368 22.62 -6.86 -0.80
CA LYS A 368 23.84 -6.92 -1.62
C LYS A 368 23.56 -7.78 -2.85
N GLN A 369 23.65 -7.17 -4.03
CA GLN A 369 23.46 -7.87 -5.28
C GLN A 369 24.77 -8.50 -5.74
N ASN A 370 24.70 -9.76 -6.15
CA ASN A 370 25.73 -10.37 -6.97
C ASN A 370 25.25 -10.29 -8.42
N ALA A 371 26.03 -9.62 -9.28
CA ALA A 371 25.73 -9.56 -10.70
C ALA A 371 25.85 -10.97 -11.29
N SER A 372 24.72 -11.62 -11.54
CA SER A 372 24.65 -12.88 -12.28
C SER A 372 23.69 -12.71 -13.43
N ASN A 373 24.10 -13.12 -14.63
CA ASN A 373 23.22 -13.13 -15.78
C ASN A 373 22.13 -14.18 -15.54
N ILE A 374 20.87 -13.76 -15.39
CA ILE A 374 19.75 -14.67 -15.21
C ILE A 374 19.12 -14.96 -16.57
N GLU A 375 18.92 -16.24 -16.87
CA GLU A 375 18.28 -16.65 -18.11
C GLU A 375 16.80 -16.23 -18.15
N THR A 376 16.40 -15.66 -19.29
CA THR A 376 15.01 -15.30 -19.58
C THR A 376 14.38 -16.41 -20.43
N PHE A 377 13.67 -17.33 -19.79
CA PHE A 377 13.11 -18.51 -20.44
C PHE A 377 11.94 -18.17 -21.37
N SER A 378 11.77 -18.95 -22.44
CA SER A 378 10.66 -18.78 -23.37
C SER A 378 10.19 -20.14 -23.90
N TYR A 379 8.91 -20.45 -23.70
CA TYR A 379 8.28 -21.67 -24.18
C TYR A 379 6.94 -21.35 -24.84
N ASN A 380 6.84 -21.54 -26.16
CA ASN A 380 5.60 -21.37 -26.90
C ASN A 380 4.89 -22.70 -27.03
N ALA A 381 3.68 -22.78 -26.48
CA ALA A 381 2.85 -23.97 -26.60
C ALA A 381 2.32 -24.13 -28.03
N SER A 382 2.45 -25.35 -28.56
CA SER A 382 1.91 -25.74 -29.87
C SER A 382 0.51 -26.35 -29.76
N SER A 383 0.11 -26.78 -28.57
CA SER A 383 -1.21 -27.36 -28.27
C SER A 383 -1.60 -27.05 -26.82
N TYR A 384 -2.89 -27.09 -26.56
CA TYR A 384 -3.48 -26.85 -25.23
C TYR A 384 -4.32 -28.06 -24.83
N PRO A 385 -4.38 -28.40 -23.52
CA PRO A 385 -5.37 -29.35 -23.03
C PRO A 385 -6.78 -28.93 -23.45
N VAL A 386 -7.67 -29.91 -23.62
CA VAL A 386 -9.10 -29.71 -23.89
C VAL A 386 -9.86 -30.41 -22.77
N PRO A 387 -10.91 -29.82 -22.18
CA PRO A 387 -11.60 -30.47 -21.08
C PRO A 387 -12.50 -31.61 -21.57
N ALA A 388 -12.56 -32.71 -20.81
CA ALA A 388 -13.60 -33.71 -20.93
C ALA A 388 -15.01 -33.15 -20.67
N ILE A 389 -15.13 -32.13 -19.82
CA ILE A 389 -16.41 -31.52 -19.45
C ILE A 389 -16.53 -30.10 -19.99
N LYS A 390 -17.58 -29.85 -20.77
CA LYS A 390 -17.93 -28.49 -21.22
C LYS A 390 -19.03 -27.90 -20.35
N CYS A 391 -18.91 -26.62 -19.99
CA CYS A 391 -19.97 -25.90 -19.29
C CYS A 391 -19.92 -24.40 -19.63
N ALA A 392 -21.09 -23.75 -19.63
CA ALA A 392 -21.18 -22.33 -19.96
C ALA A 392 -20.66 -21.42 -18.83
N LYS A 393 -20.87 -21.83 -17.57
CA LYS A 393 -20.47 -21.11 -16.35
C LYS A 393 -19.82 -22.10 -15.37
N PRO A 394 -18.49 -22.26 -15.40
CA PRO A 394 -17.81 -23.19 -14.52
C PRO A 394 -17.93 -22.75 -13.06
N LYS A 395 -18.13 -23.71 -12.16
CA LYS A 395 -18.15 -23.51 -10.72
C LYS A 395 -16.72 -23.60 -10.16
N VAL A 396 -16.33 -22.61 -9.36
CA VAL A 396 -15.00 -22.49 -8.73
C VAL A 396 -15.16 -22.61 -7.22
N LEU A 397 -14.53 -23.61 -6.60
CA LEU A 397 -14.46 -23.71 -5.14
C LEU A 397 -13.28 -22.94 -4.59
N ILE A 398 -13.55 -22.14 -3.57
CA ILE A 398 -12.59 -21.28 -2.88
C ILE A 398 -12.60 -21.65 -1.40
N PRO A 399 -11.70 -22.52 -0.92
CA PRO A 399 -11.61 -22.82 0.51
C PRO A 399 -11.03 -21.61 1.27
N ALA A 400 -11.75 -21.14 2.29
CA ALA A 400 -11.30 -20.08 3.18
C ALA A 400 -10.96 -20.68 4.55
N PHE A 401 -9.68 -20.64 4.90
CA PHE A 401 -9.17 -21.14 6.17
C PHE A 401 -9.06 -19.97 7.16
N PRO A 402 -8.99 -20.22 8.48
CA PRO A 402 -8.67 -19.17 9.43
C PRO A 402 -7.33 -18.51 9.09
N GLY A 403 -7.34 -17.19 8.89
CA GLY A 403 -6.20 -16.40 8.44
C GLY A 403 -6.10 -16.20 6.92
N THR A 404 -6.92 -16.90 6.11
CA THR A 404 -7.16 -16.53 4.71
C THR A 404 -7.80 -15.14 4.66
N ASN A 405 -7.40 -14.33 3.68
CA ASN A 405 -7.85 -12.93 3.58
C ASN A 405 -7.99 -12.41 2.13
N CYS A 406 -7.84 -13.28 1.13
CA CYS A 406 -7.93 -12.94 -0.30
C CYS A 406 -9.11 -13.65 -1.01
N GLU A 407 -9.98 -14.33 -0.26
CA GLU A 407 -11.10 -15.11 -0.78
C GLU A 407 -12.14 -14.25 -1.50
N TYR A 408 -12.40 -13.04 -1.01
CA TYR A 408 -13.31 -12.09 -1.66
C TYR A 408 -12.73 -11.53 -2.96
N ASP A 409 -11.44 -11.16 -2.96
CA ASP A 409 -10.73 -10.71 -4.17
C ASP A 409 -10.76 -11.80 -5.25
N SER A 410 -10.47 -13.04 -4.85
CA SER A 410 -10.49 -14.22 -5.72
C SER A 410 -11.90 -14.49 -6.27
N ALA A 411 -12.92 -14.47 -5.42
CA ALA A 411 -14.31 -14.70 -5.82
C ALA A 411 -14.80 -13.65 -6.81
N LYS A 412 -14.44 -12.38 -6.58
CA LYS A 412 -14.80 -11.27 -7.46
C LYS A 412 -14.14 -11.42 -8.84
N ALA A 413 -12.84 -11.69 -8.88
CA ALA A 413 -12.10 -11.84 -10.13
C ALA A 413 -12.62 -13.00 -11.00
N VAL A 414 -12.97 -14.15 -10.39
CA VAL A 414 -13.55 -15.27 -11.16
C VAL A 414 -15.00 -14.99 -11.58
N SER A 415 -15.78 -14.27 -10.75
CA SER A 415 -17.13 -13.85 -11.12
C SER A 415 -17.12 -12.89 -12.31
N ASP A 416 -16.22 -11.91 -12.32
CA ASP A 416 -16.07 -10.95 -13.42
C ASP A 416 -15.70 -11.64 -14.75
N ALA A 417 -14.93 -12.73 -14.68
CA ALA A 417 -14.61 -13.56 -15.85
C ALA A 417 -15.78 -14.45 -16.32
N GLY A 418 -16.87 -14.54 -15.54
CA GLY A 418 -18.09 -15.31 -15.87
C GLY A 418 -18.19 -16.69 -15.24
N ALA A 419 -17.33 -17.01 -14.26
CA ALA A 419 -17.45 -18.22 -13.44
C ALA A 419 -18.41 -18.02 -12.26
N ILE A 420 -18.74 -19.10 -11.55
CA ILE A 420 -19.55 -19.06 -10.32
C ILE A 420 -18.63 -19.37 -9.13
N PRO A 421 -18.21 -18.37 -8.34
CA PRO A 421 -17.43 -18.61 -7.13
C PRO A 421 -18.30 -19.21 -6.02
N GLU A 422 -17.75 -20.17 -5.29
CA GLU A 422 -18.29 -20.64 -4.02
C GLU A 422 -17.20 -20.65 -2.95
N ILE A 423 -17.34 -19.76 -1.98
CA ILE A 423 -16.46 -19.69 -0.80
C ILE A 423 -16.93 -20.73 0.22
N ILE A 424 -16.03 -21.63 0.62
CA ILE A 424 -16.27 -22.63 1.66
C ILE A 424 -15.39 -22.30 2.87
N VAL A 425 -16.01 -21.81 3.93
CA VAL A 425 -15.32 -21.53 5.20
C VAL A 425 -15.00 -22.85 5.91
N ILE A 426 -13.72 -23.07 6.19
CA ILE A 426 -13.22 -24.26 6.88
C ILE A 426 -13.23 -24.01 8.39
N ASN A 427 -14.13 -24.69 9.09
CA ASN A 427 -14.24 -24.62 10.54
C ASN A 427 -13.22 -25.56 11.19
N ASN A 428 -12.28 -25.01 11.94
CA ASN A 428 -11.25 -25.76 12.67
C ASN A 428 -11.35 -25.62 14.21
N LEU A 429 -12.47 -25.13 14.73
CA LEU A 429 -12.64 -24.89 16.17
C LEU A 429 -12.64 -26.17 17.01
N ASN A 430 -13.03 -27.30 16.42
CA ASN A 430 -12.99 -28.63 17.02
C ASN A 430 -12.96 -29.73 15.95
N SER A 431 -12.70 -30.97 16.36
CA SER A 431 -12.58 -32.12 15.45
C SER A 431 -13.83 -32.37 14.61
N GLU A 432 -15.03 -32.19 15.18
CA GLU A 432 -16.30 -32.35 14.46
C GLU A 432 -16.50 -31.25 13.40
N GLY A 433 -16.03 -30.03 13.68
CA GLY A 433 -16.03 -28.91 12.73
C GLY A 433 -15.10 -29.18 11.54
N ILE A 434 -13.93 -29.75 11.80
CA ILE A 434 -12.97 -30.13 10.75
C ILE A 434 -13.59 -31.21 9.86
N GLN A 435 -14.14 -32.27 10.46
CA GLN A 435 -14.76 -33.36 9.73
C GLN A 435 -15.91 -32.87 8.85
N ARG A 436 -16.82 -32.06 9.40
CA ARG A 436 -17.93 -31.45 8.62
C ARG A 436 -17.43 -30.59 7.47
N SER A 437 -16.33 -29.86 7.66
CA SER A 437 -15.74 -29.03 6.61
C SER A 437 -15.14 -29.87 5.49
N VAL A 438 -14.46 -30.97 5.83
CA VAL A 438 -13.94 -31.95 4.86
C VAL A 438 -15.06 -32.58 4.04
N GLU A 439 -16.10 -33.08 4.70
CA GLU A 439 -17.24 -33.72 4.05
C GLU A 439 -17.97 -32.75 3.11
N LYS A 440 -18.24 -31.53 3.58
CA LYS A 440 -18.87 -30.48 2.76
C LYS A 440 -18.01 -30.13 1.56
N PHE A 441 -16.71 -29.90 1.74
CA PHE A 441 -15.82 -29.53 0.64
C PHE A 441 -15.73 -30.64 -0.40
N ALA A 442 -15.59 -31.90 0.03
CA ALA A 442 -15.55 -33.05 -0.86
C ALA A 442 -16.86 -33.24 -1.64
N GLU A 443 -18.02 -32.99 -1.02
CA GLU A 443 -19.32 -33.05 -1.71
C GLU A 443 -19.44 -31.95 -2.78
N GLU A 444 -19.13 -30.71 -2.43
CA GLU A 444 -19.20 -29.59 -3.39
C GLU A 444 -18.23 -29.78 -4.57
N LEU A 445 -17.07 -30.39 -4.33
CA LEU A 445 -16.03 -30.63 -5.32
C LEU A 445 -16.48 -31.55 -6.47
N LYS A 446 -17.42 -32.47 -6.21
CA LYS A 446 -18.01 -33.35 -7.24
C LYS A 446 -18.66 -32.55 -8.38
N THR A 447 -19.21 -31.38 -8.07
CA THR A 447 -19.92 -30.54 -9.05
C THR A 447 -19.08 -29.38 -9.59
N ALA A 448 -17.97 -29.05 -8.95
CA ALA A 448 -17.09 -27.95 -9.35
C ALA A 448 -16.18 -28.31 -10.53
N GLN A 449 -15.83 -27.33 -11.35
CA GLN A 449 -14.88 -27.48 -12.47
C GLN A 449 -13.49 -26.97 -12.10
N MET A 450 -13.41 -26.13 -11.06
CA MET A 450 -12.16 -25.53 -10.63
C MET A 450 -12.03 -25.48 -9.13
N ILE A 451 -10.78 -25.51 -8.65
CA ILE A 451 -10.40 -25.11 -7.30
C ILE A 451 -9.47 -23.89 -7.39
N PHE A 452 -9.75 -22.86 -6.62
CA PHE A 452 -8.84 -21.72 -6.43
C PHE A 452 -8.49 -21.66 -4.94
N ILE A 453 -7.24 -21.91 -4.60
CA ILE A 453 -6.72 -21.67 -3.24
C ILE A 453 -6.24 -20.21 -3.11
N PRO A 454 -6.93 -19.36 -2.33
CA PRO A 454 -6.60 -17.94 -2.19
C PRO A 454 -5.32 -17.70 -1.36
N GLY A 455 -4.81 -16.48 -1.42
CA GLY A 455 -3.73 -16.00 -0.55
C GLY A 455 -4.19 -15.70 0.88
N GLY A 456 -3.22 -15.39 1.75
CA GLY A 456 -3.43 -15.04 3.16
C GLY A 456 -2.36 -15.63 4.07
N PHE A 457 -2.69 -15.76 5.36
CA PHE A 457 -1.82 -16.29 6.42
C PHE A 457 -2.53 -17.46 7.10
N SER A 458 -2.80 -18.55 6.35
CA SER A 458 -3.59 -19.66 6.88
C SER A 458 -2.92 -20.29 8.11
N GLY A 459 -3.64 -20.33 9.24
CA GLY A 459 -3.08 -20.78 10.53
C GLY A 459 -2.02 -19.86 11.13
N GLY A 460 -1.93 -18.60 10.67
CA GLY A 460 -0.86 -17.66 11.07
C GLY A 460 0.52 -18.03 10.53
N ASP A 461 0.58 -18.92 9.54
CA ASP A 461 1.81 -19.53 9.01
C ASP A 461 2.64 -20.30 10.07
N GLU A 462 2.01 -20.69 11.19
CA GLU A 462 2.58 -21.47 12.29
C GLU A 462 2.03 -22.91 12.30
N PRO A 463 2.73 -23.93 12.89
CA PRO A 463 4.08 -23.88 13.48
C PRO A 463 5.24 -24.25 12.53
N ASP A 464 4.97 -24.77 11.31
CA ASP A 464 6.04 -25.13 10.34
C ASP A 464 5.88 -24.38 9.00
N GLY A 465 5.51 -23.10 9.05
CA GLY A 465 5.51 -22.19 7.90
C GLY A 465 4.25 -22.21 7.03
N SER A 466 4.26 -21.35 6.03
CA SER A 466 3.06 -20.98 5.24
C SER A 466 2.40 -22.14 4.48
N GLY A 467 1.07 -22.17 4.43
CA GLY A 467 0.29 -23.15 3.62
C GLY A 467 0.18 -24.57 4.22
N LYS A 468 0.65 -24.80 5.45
CA LYS A 468 0.62 -26.11 6.12
C LYS A 468 -0.81 -26.59 6.40
N PHE A 469 -1.67 -25.71 6.92
CA PHE A 469 -3.04 -26.10 7.25
C PHE A 469 -3.82 -26.50 6.00
N ILE A 470 -3.62 -25.77 4.90
CA ILE A 470 -4.14 -26.09 3.57
C ILE A 470 -3.61 -27.48 3.13
N THR A 471 -2.30 -27.68 3.21
CA THR A 471 -1.67 -28.96 2.84
C THR A 471 -2.27 -30.14 3.62
N ALA A 472 -2.47 -30.01 4.93
CA ALA A 472 -3.07 -31.06 5.75
C ALA A 472 -4.52 -31.34 5.36
N PHE A 473 -5.30 -30.30 5.08
CA PHE A 473 -6.69 -30.44 4.63
C PHE A 473 -6.79 -31.18 3.29
N PHE A 474 -5.95 -30.83 2.31
CA PHE A 474 -5.91 -31.46 1.00
C PHE A 474 -5.31 -32.88 1.01
N ARG A 475 -4.55 -33.25 2.04
CA ARG A 475 -4.07 -34.63 2.28
C ARG A 475 -5.12 -35.55 2.87
N ASN A 476 -6.24 -35.02 3.38
CA ASN A 476 -7.35 -35.86 3.81
C ASN A 476 -7.85 -36.73 2.65
N ALA A 477 -8.12 -38.02 2.91
CA ALA A 477 -8.46 -39.00 1.87
C ALA A 477 -9.61 -38.55 0.96
N ALA A 478 -10.70 -38.01 1.53
CA ALA A 478 -11.87 -37.59 0.75
C ALA A 478 -11.57 -36.38 -0.15
N VAL A 479 -10.79 -35.41 0.36
CA VAL A 479 -10.39 -34.23 -0.43
C VAL A 479 -9.39 -34.64 -1.51
N LYS A 480 -8.40 -35.47 -1.18
CA LYS A 480 -7.41 -35.98 -2.11
C LYS A 480 -8.07 -36.75 -3.26
N GLU A 481 -9.01 -37.64 -2.95
CA GLU A 481 -9.77 -38.39 -3.95
C GLU A 481 -10.56 -37.44 -4.87
N GLY A 482 -11.25 -36.44 -4.31
CA GLY A 482 -11.98 -35.45 -5.11
C GLY A 482 -11.08 -34.59 -5.99
N VAL A 483 -9.88 -34.23 -5.53
CA VAL A 483 -8.89 -33.51 -6.34
C VAL A 483 -8.33 -34.39 -7.46
N THR A 484 -8.03 -35.65 -7.15
CA THR A 484 -7.61 -36.63 -8.16
C THR A 484 -8.69 -36.84 -9.21
N ASP A 485 -9.96 -36.99 -8.82
CA ASP A 485 -11.07 -37.10 -9.77
C ASP A 485 -11.22 -35.84 -10.65
N LEU A 486 -11.14 -34.66 -10.03
CA LEU A 486 -11.17 -33.38 -10.75
C LEU A 486 -10.08 -33.32 -11.83
N LEU A 487 -8.83 -33.63 -11.49
CA LEU A 487 -7.69 -33.46 -12.39
C LEU A 487 -7.55 -34.63 -13.37
N ASP A 488 -7.68 -35.88 -12.93
CA ASP A 488 -7.34 -37.04 -13.76
C ASP A 488 -8.52 -37.53 -14.62
N ASN A 489 -9.77 -37.39 -14.14
CA ASN A 489 -10.94 -37.93 -14.83
C ASN A 489 -11.83 -36.88 -15.50
N ARG A 490 -11.82 -35.64 -14.98
CA ARG A 490 -12.75 -34.58 -15.39
C ARG A 490 -12.10 -33.43 -16.14
N ASP A 491 -10.77 -33.44 -16.25
CA ASP A 491 -9.97 -32.37 -16.83
C ASP A 491 -10.28 -31.00 -16.22
N GLY A 492 -10.43 -30.93 -14.90
CA GLY A 492 -10.62 -29.68 -14.17
C GLY A 492 -9.35 -28.84 -14.10
N LEU A 493 -9.52 -27.59 -13.63
CA LEU A 493 -8.40 -26.68 -13.41
C LEU A 493 -8.19 -26.41 -11.92
N MET A 494 -6.96 -26.09 -11.54
CA MET A 494 -6.64 -25.66 -10.18
C MET A 494 -5.66 -24.49 -10.21
N CYS A 495 -5.86 -23.50 -9.36
CA CYS A 495 -4.87 -22.45 -9.17
C CYS A 495 -4.65 -22.10 -7.69
N GLY A 496 -3.47 -21.55 -7.41
CA GLY A 496 -3.10 -21.11 -6.07
C GLY A 496 -2.26 -19.85 -6.16
N ILE A 497 -2.67 -18.81 -5.43
CA ILE A 497 -1.98 -17.52 -5.41
C ILE A 497 -1.41 -17.27 -4.02
N CYS A 498 -0.15 -16.83 -3.96
CA CYS A 498 0.58 -16.55 -2.72
C CYS A 498 0.54 -17.77 -1.76
N ASN A 499 -0.26 -17.72 -0.69
CA ASN A 499 -0.46 -18.87 0.22
C ASN A 499 -1.01 -20.12 -0.47
N GLY A 500 -1.84 -19.94 -1.51
CA GLY A 500 -2.27 -21.03 -2.36
C GLY A 500 -1.12 -21.67 -3.14
N PHE A 501 -0.18 -20.90 -3.67
CA PHE A 501 0.99 -21.45 -4.37
C PHE A 501 1.89 -22.23 -3.41
N GLN A 502 2.10 -21.70 -2.19
CA GLN A 502 2.83 -22.39 -1.12
C GLN A 502 2.20 -23.74 -0.75
N ALA A 503 0.87 -23.83 -0.73
CA ALA A 503 0.20 -25.11 -0.52
C ALA A 503 0.34 -26.05 -1.73
N LEU A 504 0.10 -25.56 -2.95
CA LEU A 504 0.17 -26.38 -4.17
C LEU A 504 1.56 -26.98 -4.39
N ILE A 505 2.62 -26.23 -4.11
CA ILE A 505 4.00 -26.72 -4.28
C ILE A 505 4.35 -27.78 -3.24
N LYS A 506 3.94 -27.59 -1.97
CA LYS A 506 4.10 -28.56 -0.88
C LYS A 506 3.27 -29.83 -1.07
N LEU A 507 2.18 -29.76 -1.84
CA LEU A 507 1.38 -30.91 -2.25
C LEU A 507 1.96 -31.64 -3.46
N GLY A 508 2.93 -31.04 -4.17
CA GLY A 508 3.47 -31.57 -5.43
C GLY A 508 2.56 -31.36 -6.65
N LEU A 509 1.43 -30.66 -6.48
CA LEU A 509 0.44 -30.44 -7.53
C LEU A 509 0.98 -29.59 -8.69
N VAL A 510 1.75 -28.54 -8.40
CA VAL A 510 2.36 -27.70 -9.44
C VAL A 510 3.57 -28.34 -10.11
N PRO A 511 4.56 -28.95 -9.44
CA PRO A 511 5.66 -29.60 -10.17
C PRO A 511 5.25 -30.90 -10.88
N TYR A 512 4.31 -31.66 -10.32
CA TYR A 512 4.06 -33.06 -10.73
C TYR A 512 2.60 -33.37 -11.14
N GLY A 513 1.67 -32.43 -10.99
CA GLY A 513 0.26 -32.59 -11.38
C GLY A 513 -0.60 -33.41 -10.43
N LYS A 514 -0.04 -33.92 -9.32
CA LYS A 514 -0.75 -34.82 -8.39
C LYS A 514 -0.26 -34.63 -6.96
N ILE A 515 -1.11 -34.99 -5.99
CA ILE A 515 -0.76 -34.93 -4.56
C ILE A 515 0.21 -36.07 -4.22
N ILE A 516 1.46 -35.72 -3.91
CA ILE A 516 2.52 -36.66 -3.51
C ILE A 516 3.11 -36.32 -2.14
N ASP A 517 3.89 -37.25 -1.61
CA ASP A 517 4.82 -36.96 -0.52
C ASP A 517 6.08 -36.32 -1.11
N THR A 518 6.28 -35.04 -0.83
CA THR A 518 7.45 -34.27 -1.28
C THR A 518 8.64 -34.53 -0.36
N ASP A 519 9.85 -34.46 -0.92
CA ASP A 519 11.11 -34.56 -0.20
C ASP A 519 12.02 -33.34 -0.47
N GLU A 520 13.26 -33.38 0.01
CA GLU A 520 14.24 -32.29 -0.13
C GLU A 520 14.67 -32.02 -1.58
N SER A 521 14.40 -32.95 -2.52
CA SER A 521 14.70 -32.77 -3.95
C SER A 521 13.60 -32.01 -4.70
N CYS A 522 12.42 -31.87 -4.07
CA CYS A 522 11.29 -31.16 -4.63
C CYS A 522 11.50 -29.63 -4.57
N PRO A 523 10.93 -28.87 -5.52
CA PRO A 523 11.00 -27.41 -5.46
C PRO A 523 10.15 -26.90 -4.29
N THR A 524 10.51 -25.76 -3.72
CA THR A 524 9.79 -25.17 -2.59
C THR A 524 9.77 -23.64 -2.64
N LEU A 525 8.97 -23.05 -1.76
CA LEU A 525 8.99 -21.62 -1.45
C LEU A 525 9.51 -21.42 -0.03
N THR A 526 10.41 -20.45 0.13
CA THR A 526 11.07 -20.14 1.41
C THR A 526 11.13 -18.63 1.66
N PHE A 527 11.71 -18.24 2.80
CA PHE A 527 11.91 -16.86 3.20
C PHE A 527 12.59 -16.03 2.11
N ASN A 528 12.07 -14.82 1.89
CA ASN A 528 12.70 -13.83 1.05
C ASN A 528 14.13 -13.55 1.55
N THR A 529 15.10 -13.34 0.65
CA THR A 529 16.49 -13.08 1.04
C THR A 529 16.67 -11.78 1.85
N ILE A 530 15.77 -10.80 1.69
CA ILE A 530 15.72 -9.58 2.51
C ILE A 530 15.25 -9.83 3.96
N ALA A 531 14.81 -11.05 4.28
CA ALA A 531 14.37 -11.50 5.61
C ALA A 531 13.19 -10.70 6.21
N ARG A 532 12.31 -10.17 5.36
CA ARG A 532 11.05 -9.53 5.77
C ARG A 532 9.96 -9.66 4.72
N HIS A 533 8.73 -9.36 5.14
CA HIS A 533 7.59 -9.13 4.25
C HIS A 533 7.86 -7.95 3.31
N GLN A 534 7.41 -8.09 2.06
CA GLN A 534 7.42 -7.03 1.04
C GLN A 534 6.05 -6.90 0.39
N SER A 535 5.52 -5.67 0.37
CA SER A 535 4.33 -5.26 -0.36
C SER A 535 4.66 -4.13 -1.33
N LYS A 536 4.56 -4.42 -2.63
CA LYS A 536 4.83 -3.47 -3.73
C LYS A 536 4.26 -3.99 -5.06
N ILE A 537 4.34 -3.19 -6.11
CA ILE A 537 4.07 -3.64 -7.48
C ILE A 537 5.38 -4.13 -8.11
N VAL A 538 5.31 -5.23 -8.85
CA VAL A 538 6.45 -5.76 -9.63
C VAL A 538 6.03 -6.06 -11.05
N ARG A 539 7.02 -6.18 -11.94
CA ARG A 539 6.81 -6.58 -13.34
C ARG A 539 7.08 -8.06 -13.47
N THR A 540 6.17 -8.79 -14.09
CA THR A 540 6.36 -10.19 -14.48
C THR A 540 6.19 -10.35 -15.97
N ARG A 541 6.95 -11.27 -16.55
CA ARG A 541 6.90 -11.66 -17.95
C ARG A 541 6.30 -13.06 -18.07
N ILE A 542 5.46 -13.27 -19.08
CA ILE A 542 5.01 -14.61 -19.47
C ILE A 542 6.17 -15.38 -20.12
N ALA A 543 6.72 -16.35 -19.39
CA ALA A 543 7.77 -17.24 -19.88
C ALA A 543 7.18 -18.42 -20.66
N SER A 544 6.00 -18.90 -20.29
CA SER A 544 5.30 -19.99 -20.97
C SER A 544 3.80 -19.71 -21.03
N ASN A 545 3.21 -19.91 -22.21
CA ASN A 545 1.74 -19.87 -22.38
C ASN A 545 1.11 -21.26 -22.41
N LYS A 546 1.83 -22.32 -22.01
CA LYS A 546 1.35 -23.72 -22.02
C LYS A 546 0.10 -23.98 -21.20
N SER A 547 -0.06 -23.25 -20.09
CA SER A 547 -1.20 -23.42 -19.21
C SER A 547 -2.50 -22.92 -19.84
N PRO A 548 -3.64 -23.64 -19.69
CA PRO A 548 -4.96 -23.09 -20.00
C PRO A 548 -5.22 -21.73 -19.34
N TRP A 549 -4.69 -21.52 -18.12
CA TRP A 549 -4.73 -20.25 -17.38
C TRP A 549 -4.01 -19.11 -18.09
N LEU A 550 -3.11 -19.37 -19.04
CA LEU A 550 -2.33 -18.35 -19.76
C LEU A 550 -2.55 -18.41 -21.28
N SER A 551 -3.56 -19.16 -21.74
CA SER A 551 -3.85 -19.38 -23.16
C SER A 551 -4.27 -18.12 -23.93
N LEU A 552 -4.61 -17.04 -23.22
CA LEU A 552 -4.95 -15.73 -23.79
C LEU A 552 -3.77 -14.74 -23.80
N MET A 553 -2.61 -15.18 -23.32
CA MET A 553 -1.38 -14.41 -23.27
C MET A 553 -0.37 -14.93 -24.30
N LYS A 554 0.57 -14.07 -24.69
CA LYS A 554 1.71 -14.43 -25.53
C LYS A 554 2.97 -14.50 -24.69
N VAL A 555 3.87 -15.40 -25.06
CA VAL A 555 5.22 -15.43 -24.47
C VAL A 555 5.91 -14.10 -24.73
N GLY A 556 6.45 -13.50 -23.68
CA GLY A 556 7.03 -12.15 -23.74
C GLY A 556 6.11 -11.02 -23.29
N ASP A 557 4.79 -11.25 -23.14
CA ASP A 557 3.91 -10.25 -22.57
C ASP A 557 4.38 -9.90 -21.14
N ILE A 558 4.38 -8.61 -20.81
CA ILE A 558 4.77 -8.10 -19.49
C ILE A 558 3.54 -7.52 -18.82
N VAL A 559 3.32 -7.90 -17.57
CA VAL A 559 2.25 -7.40 -16.70
C VAL A 559 2.82 -6.91 -15.38
N ASN A 560 2.21 -5.87 -14.82
CA ASN A 560 2.39 -5.49 -13.44
C ASN A 560 1.54 -6.40 -12.56
N VAL A 561 2.04 -6.72 -11.37
CA VAL A 561 1.30 -7.50 -10.39
C VAL A 561 1.63 -7.02 -8.98
N PRO A 562 0.63 -6.84 -8.10
CA PRO A 562 0.91 -6.60 -6.69
C PRO A 562 1.46 -7.86 -6.03
N ILE A 563 2.47 -7.68 -5.19
CA ILE A 563 2.97 -8.73 -4.29
C ILE A 563 2.79 -8.32 -2.84
N SER A 564 2.67 -9.32 -1.97
CA SER A 564 2.55 -9.15 -0.53
C SER A 564 2.92 -10.46 0.17
N HIS A 565 4.22 -10.68 0.42
CA HIS A 565 4.69 -11.93 1.04
C HIS A 565 6.04 -11.80 1.75
N GLY A 566 6.25 -12.61 2.79
CA GLY A 566 7.56 -12.83 3.43
C GLY A 566 8.26 -14.14 3.04
N GLU A 567 7.52 -15.11 2.50
CA GLU A 567 7.98 -16.46 2.15
C GLU A 567 7.67 -16.80 0.69
N GLY A 568 8.10 -15.95 -0.25
CA GLY A 568 7.80 -16.12 -1.68
C GLY A 568 8.95 -16.64 -2.54
N ARG A 569 10.11 -16.93 -1.95
CA ARG A 569 11.32 -17.22 -2.72
C ARG A 569 11.29 -18.64 -3.29
N PHE A 570 11.24 -18.77 -4.62
CA PHE A 570 11.34 -20.05 -5.31
C PHE A 570 12.77 -20.60 -5.21
N TYR A 571 12.87 -21.86 -4.78
CA TYR A 571 14.14 -22.56 -4.60
C TYR A 571 14.05 -24.00 -5.10
N ALA A 572 15.04 -24.41 -5.89
CA ALA A 572 15.18 -25.75 -6.47
C ALA A 572 16.62 -25.96 -6.95
N SER A 573 17.02 -27.20 -7.22
CA SER A 573 18.29 -27.46 -7.90
C SER A 573 18.28 -26.88 -9.33
N GLU A 574 19.44 -26.44 -9.82
CA GLU A 574 19.56 -25.91 -11.18
C GLU A 574 19.11 -26.93 -12.23
N GLU A 575 19.47 -28.20 -12.07
CA GLU A 575 19.02 -29.30 -12.94
C GLU A 575 17.49 -29.38 -13.01
N LEU A 576 16.80 -29.28 -11.87
CA LEU A 576 15.35 -29.31 -11.83
C LEU A 576 14.74 -28.07 -12.51
N ILE A 577 15.34 -26.89 -12.30
CA ILE A 577 14.88 -25.65 -12.94
C ILE A 577 14.97 -25.75 -14.46
N LEU A 578 16.09 -26.23 -14.99
CA LEU A 578 16.27 -26.41 -16.43
C LEU A 578 15.25 -27.42 -16.98
N LYS A 579 15.01 -28.52 -16.27
CA LYS A 579 13.96 -29.49 -16.64
C LYS A 579 12.55 -28.87 -16.64
N LEU A 580 12.23 -28.02 -15.67
CA LEU A 580 10.96 -27.29 -15.64
C LEU A 580 10.87 -26.31 -16.82
N ALA A 581 11.97 -25.64 -17.18
CA ALA A 581 12.05 -24.74 -18.32
C ALA A 581 11.81 -25.48 -19.65
N GLU A 582 12.52 -26.61 -19.86
CA GLU A 582 12.37 -27.48 -21.04
C GLU A 582 10.93 -27.99 -21.21
N ASN A 583 10.28 -28.34 -20.10
CA ASN A 583 8.88 -28.78 -20.09
C ASN A 583 7.87 -27.62 -20.25
N GLY A 584 8.32 -26.37 -20.31
CA GLY A 584 7.46 -25.19 -20.36
C GLY A 584 6.67 -24.94 -19.08
N GLN A 585 7.13 -25.45 -17.93
CA GLN A 585 6.48 -25.33 -16.63
C GLN A 585 6.83 -24.03 -15.91
N ILE A 586 7.87 -23.31 -16.32
CA ILE A 586 8.14 -21.94 -15.85
C ILE A 586 7.17 -21.00 -16.55
N ALA A 587 6.15 -20.55 -15.84
CA ALA A 587 5.05 -19.78 -16.40
C ALA A 587 5.35 -18.28 -16.41
N THR A 588 5.91 -17.76 -15.31
CA THR A 588 6.18 -16.33 -15.13
C THR A 588 7.52 -16.08 -14.46
N GLN A 589 8.20 -15.01 -14.89
CA GLN A 589 9.46 -14.54 -14.29
C GLN A 589 9.36 -13.06 -13.89
N TYR A 590 9.96 -12.67 -12.77
CA TYR A 590 10.20 -11.26 -12.43
C TYR A 590 11.19 -10.64 -13.42
N VAL A 591 10.90 -9.42 -13.89
CA VAL A 591 11.73 -8.76 -14.90
C VAL A 591 12.01 -7.30 -14.58
N ASP A 592 13.16 -6.82 -15.05
CA ASP A 592 13.56 -5.41 -15.00
C ASP A 592 12.78 -4.52 -16.00
N PHE A 593 13.20 -3.26 -16.13
CA PHE A 593 12.56 -2.33 -17.06
C PHE A 593 12.69 -2.74 -18.52
N ASP A 594 13.76 -3.45 -18.89
CA ASP A 594 14.06 -3.98 -20.23
C ASP A 594 13.34 -5.30 -20.52
N GLY A 595 12.60 -5.85 -19.55
CA GLY A 595 11.88 -7.10 -19.69
C GLY A 595 12.75 -8.34 -19.56
N LYS A 596 13.94 -8.22 -18.95
CA LYS A 596 14.87 -9.33 -18.70
C LYS A 596 14.76 -9.82 -17.27
N ALA A 597 14.89 -11.14 -17.09
CA ALA A 597 14.92 -11.76 -15.77
C ALA A 597 16.12 -11.23 -14.96
N THR A 598 15.92 -10.94 -13.67
CA THR A 598 16.93 -10.25 -12.85
C THR A 598 16.94 -10.70 -11.38
N SER A 599 18.11 -10.62 -10.72
CA SER A 599 18.28 -10.80 -9.27
C SER A 599 18.16 -9.51 -8.48
N ASP A 600 17.99 -8.38 -9.17
CA ASP A 600 17.81 -7.08 -8.51
C ASP A 600 16.52 -7.07 -7.69
N VAL A 601 16.65 -6.86 -6.38
CA VAL A 601 15.55 -6.85 -5.41
C VAL A 601 14.49 -5.79 -5.69
N GLN A 602 14.82 -4.75 -6.46
CA GLN A 602 13.84 -3.78 -6.94
C GLN A 602 12.76 -4.46 -7.79
N PHE A 603 13.13 -5.48 -8.57
CA PHE A 603 12.26 -6.16 -9.53
C PHE A 603 11.93 -7.60 -9.12
N ASN A 604 12.88 -8.31 -8.50
CA ASN A 604 12.76 -9.65 -7.95
C ASN A 604 12.81 -9.58 -6.41
N PRO A 605 11.68 -9.24 -5.76
CA PRO A 605 11.64 -8.83 -4.35
C PRO A 605 12.10 -9.94 -3.40
N ASN A 606 11.73 -11.18 -3.70
CA ASN A 606 12.06 -12.34 -2.87
C ASN A 606 13.39 -13.00 -3.23
N ASN A 607 14.05 -12.55 -4.32
CA ASN A 607 15.26 -13.17 -4.87
C ASN A 607 15.05 -14.66 -5.20
N SER A 608 13.92 -14.97 -5.85
CA SER A 608 13.63 -16.28 -6.43
C SER A 608 14.73 -16.71 -7.41
N MET A 609 15.10 -17.99 -7.38
CA MET A 609 16.05 -18.55 -8.36
C MET A 609 15.51 -18.40 -9.78
N TYR A 610 16.38 -18.00 -10.70
CA TYR A 610 16.05 -17.65 -12.09
C TYR A 610 14.90 -16.64 -12.22
N ALA A 611 14.69 -15.80 -11.20
CA ALA A 611 13.57 -14.87 -11.12
C ALA A 611 12.19 -15.54 -11.28
N ILE A 612 12.05 -16.83 -10.95
CA ILE A 612 10.80 -17.59 -11.11
C ILE A 612 9.74 -17.02 -10.14
N GLU A 613 8.60 -16.62 -10.70
CA GLU A 613 7.47 -16.08 -9.95
C GLU A 613 6.30 -17.07 -9.87
N GLY A 614 6.12 -17.89 -10.91
CA GLY A 614 5.06 -18.88 -10.98
C GLY A 614 5.40 -20.05 -11.90
N ILE A 615 4.85 -21.22 -11.56
CA ILE A 615 5.05 -22.48 -12.30
C ILE A 615 3.73 -23.23 -12.50
N THR A 616 3.74 -24.22 -13.39
CA THR A 616 2.56 -25.05 -13.70
C THR A 616 2.84 -26.54 -13.61
N SER A 617 1.79 -27.35 -13.48
CA SER A 617 1.84 -28.81 -13.69
C SER A 617 2.39 -29.16 -15.08
N PRO A 618 2.90 -30.40 -15.28
CA PRO A 618 3.42 -30.83 -16.57
C PRO A 618 2.41 -30.70 -17.72
N ASP A 619 1.11 -30.82 -17.43
CA ASP A 619 0.00 -30.63 -18.37
C ASP A 619 -0.54 -29.18 -18.40
N GLY A 620 -0.05 -28.30 -17.53
CA GLY A 620 -0.46 -26.90 -17.41
C GLY A 620 -1.77 -26.63 -16.64
N ARG A 621 -2.56 -27.64 -16.24
CA ARG A 621 -3.90 -27.46 -15.63
C ARG A 621 -3.87 -26.93 -14.19
N VAL A 622 -2.78 -27.18 -13.45
CA VAL A 622 -2.51 -26.61 -12.13
C VAL A 622 -1.54 -25.44 -12.28
N PHE A 623 -1.92 -24.25 -11.78
CA PHE A 623 -1.09 -23.05 -11.84
C PHE A 623 -0.84 -22.42 -10.47
N GLY A 624 0.41 -22.20 -10.11
CA GLY A 624 0.81 -21.57 -8.85
C GLY A 624 1.66 -20.33 -9.11
N LYS A 625 1.36 -19.23 -8.40
CA LYS A 625 2.11 -17.97 -8.52
C LYS A 625 2.10 -17.14 -7.24
N MET A 626 3.08 -16.27 -7.04
CA MET A 626 3.18 -15.43 -5.83
C MET A 626 2.44 -14.08 -5.93
N GLY A 627 2.50 -13.44 -7.09
CA GLY A 627 1.83 -12.17 -7.35
C GLY A 627 0.31 -12.33 -7.42
N HIS A 628 -0.39 -11.38 -6.82
CA HIS A 628 -1.84 -11.36 -6.67
C HIS A 628 -2.54 -10.84 -7.93
N SER A 629 -2.73 -11.71 -8.92
CA SER A 629 -3.44 -11.38 -10.16
C SER A 629 -4.95 -11.16 -9.98
N GLU A 630 -5.52 -11.58 -8.86
CA GLU A 630 -6.89 -11.29 -8.45
C GLU A 630 -7.08 -9.86 -7.92
N ARG A 631 -6.00 -9.20 -7.47
CA ARG A 631 -6.03 -7.81 -6.98
C ARG A 631 -5.91 -6.84 -8.15
N VAL A 632 -6.91 -6.85 -9.04
CA VAL A 632 -6.97 -6.00 -10.24
C VAL A 632 -8.36 -5.37 -10.37
N GLY A 633 -8.41 -4.15 -10.90
CA GLY A 633 -9.66 -3.42 -11.08
C GLY A 633 -9.44 -2.05 -11.68
N GLU A 634 -10.52 -1.46 -12.18
CA GLU A 634 -10.49 -0.10 -12.73
C GLU A 634 -10.20 0.93 -11.62
N GLY A 635 -9.36 1.92 -11.95
CA GLY A 635 -8.98 3.01 -11.05
C GLY A 635 -7.96 2.62 -9.98
N LEU A 636 -7.40 1.41 -10.01
CA LEU A 636 -6.35 0.98 -9.08
C LEU A 636 -4.95 1.43 -9.52
N TYR A 637 -4.06 1.57 -8.53
CA TYR A 637 -2.61 1.77 -8.71
C TYR A 637 -2.25 2.92 -9.68
N LYS A 638 -3.01 4.02 -9.66
CA LYS A 638 -2.87 5.14 -10.62
C LYS A 638 -1.46 5.77 -10.61
N ASN A 639 -0.72 5.63 -9.52
CA ASN A 639 0.65 6.11 -9.38
C ASN A 639 1.73 5.09 -9.77
N VAL A 640 1.37 3.86 -10.16
CA VAL A 640 2.29 2.85 -10.69
C VAL A 640 1.70 2.30 -11.99
N THR A 641 1.83 3.06 -13.07
CA THR A 641 1.16 2.73 -14.33
C THR A 641 1.67 1.42 -14.95
N GLY A 642 0.76 0.61 -15.49
CA GLY A 642 1.10 -0.55 -16.31
C GLY A 642 -0.12 -1.43 -16.58
N ASN A 643 0.09 -2.53 -17.29
CA ASN A 643 -0.97 -3.51 -17.54
C ASN A 643 -1.04 -4.51 -16.38
N TYR A 644 -2.16 -4.60 -15.67
CA TYR A 644 -2.34 -5.52 -14.54
C TYR A 644 -3.09 -6.80 -14.90
N ASN A 645 -3.71 -6.88 -16.08
CA ASN A 645 -4.54 -8.02 -16.44
C ASN A 645 -3.72 -9.09 -17.17
N ILE A 646 -3.46 -10.21 -16.49
CA ILE A 646 -2.86 -11.44 -17.05
C ILE A 646 -3.88 -12.36 -17.72
N ARG A 647 -5.16 -11.97 -17.73
CA ARG A 647 -6.30 -12.61 -18.39
C ARG A 647 -6.57 -14.05 -17.94
N MET A 648 -6.06 -14.44 -16.77
CA MET A 648 -6.05 -15.84 -16.37
C MET A 648 -7.43 -16.39 -16.03
N PHE A 649 -8.31 -15.55 -15.50
CA PHE A 649 -9.66 -15.95 -15.13
C PHE A 649 -10.53 -16.11 -16.37
N GLU A 650 -10.40 -15.21 -17.35
CA GLU A 650 -11.08 -15.31 -18.64
C GLU A 650 -10.59 -16.51 -19.44
N ALA A 651 -9.27 -16.78 -19.40
CA ALA A 651 -8.66 -17.95 -20.03
C ALA A 651 -9.18 -19.26 -19.41
N ALA A 652 -9.29 -19.32 -18.08
CA ALA A 652 -9.85 -20.47 -17.37
C ALA A 652 -11.33 -20.70 -17.66
N VAL A 653 -12.14 -19.65 -17.76
CA VAL A 653 -13.55 -19.78 -18.18
C VAL A 653 -13.66 -20.24 -19.63
N LYS A 654 -12.80 -19.71 -20.52
CA LYS A 654 -12.76 -20.10 -21.93
C LYS A 654 -12.41 -21.57 -22.12
N TYR A 655 -11.54 -22.13 -21.28
CA TYR A 655 -11.15 -23.53 -21.33
C TYR A 655 -12.37 -24.47 -21.33
N PHE A 656 -13.41 -24.19 -20.54
CA PHE A 656 -14.61 -25.03 -20.42
C PHE A 656 -15.70 -24.80 -21.49
N LYS A 657 -15.50 -23.89 -22.45
CA LYS A 657 -16.43 -23.61 -23.56
C LYS A 657 -16.02 -24.39 -24.79
#